data_AF-A0A7M2X0Z6-F1
#
_entry.id   AF-A0A7M2X0Z6-F1
#
_cell.length_a   1.000
_cell.length_b   1.000
_cell.length_c   1.000
_cell.angle_alpha   90.00
_cell.angle_beta   90.00
_cell.angle_gamma   90.00
#
_symmetry.space_group_name_H-M   'P 1'
#
loop_
_entity.id
_entity.type
_entity.pdbx_description
1 polymer ?
#
loop_
_entity_poly.entity_id
_entity_poly.type
_entity_poly.pdbx_seq_one_letter_code
_entity_poly.pdbx_strand_id
1 'polypeptide(L)'
;MTPDTRQQHQTGTASLVTSGPAGTSAQPPRLRTGRTRVISGSRMVFRALSLLVLASVIGPTAALAAGDKPAATKPNVLFILADDLGWADTTLYGHTRYYRTPNIERLAKRGMTFTRAYSASPLCSPTRSAILTGLSPARTGITTPNCHVPQVVLDVKPGKAAPPDKKSIAPIPPTRLKTEYRTLAETLKDAGYATGHFGKWHLGADPYSPLQQGFDVDVPHWSGPGPAGSYVAPWKFRDFDADPGEPNQHIEDRMAKEAVKFMERHKAAPFYLNYFMFSVHAPFDAKKSLIDKYRALANPADPQRSPTYAAMVESMDDAVGTLLDTLDRLGIADNTIVVFTADNGGNMYNEIDGTVPTSNAPLRGGKATMFEGGTRVPGIVVMPGVTLPGSRSDTIIQSEDYYPTLLEALSIKPAPDQRFDGISILPALKGGDLVRDGVFQYFPHDPGVPDWLPPAVSVHRGDWKLIRIFHGGEKGAHRYLLFNLRDDLGEKVNLAARKPELVAELDALIETFLANTKAVVPVANPAFDPAKYHPELEGVQTNKEKPRQKPATKPANPANPPKGKDDGETVLQGWKPRGCTATVKDGIVTLNKTGPAPFLGFAAGKYSGPTTVRLRIKSEAAVSHIDWLPDGLDKPARSAAFNYPGGDWQEVTVQLPATGPLGVVRIYLPAQAQPLQIDWIELQSGKEKHRTEF
;
A
#
# COMPACT_ATOMS: atom_id res chain seq x y z
N MET A 1 73.94 25.45 16.96
CA MET A 1 74.46 24.61 18.07
C MET A 1 74.12 23.16 17.73
N THR A 2 75.18 22.38 17.51
CA THR A 2 75.26 20.93 17.28
C THR A 2 74.90 20.13 18.58
N PRO A 3 74.74 18.78 18.57
CA PRO A 3 73.74 17.98 17.81
C PRO A 3 73.25 16.68 18.51
N ASP A 4 72.47 15.87 17.77
CA ASP A 4 72.57 14.38 17.66
C ASP A 4 71.90 13.44 18.69
N THR A 5 71.41 12.22 18.38
CA THR A 5 71.49 11.32 17.19
C THR A 5 70.34 10.27 17.19
N ARG A 6 69.95 9.83 15.96
CA ARG A 6 69.58 8.48 15.41
C ARG A 6 69.29 7.29 16.36
N GLN A 7 68.42 6.31 16.03
CA GLN A 7 68.48 5.46 14.82
C GLN A 7 67.22 4.56 14.65
N GLN A 8 66.85 4.30 13.39
CA GLN A 8 65.91 3.26 12.93
C GLN A 8 66.62 1.89 12.80
N HIS A 9 65.88 0.78 12.82
CA HIS A 9 65.98 -0.23 11.75
C HIS A 9 64.78 -1.18 11.68
N GLN A 10 64.39 -1.46 10.44
CA GLN A 10 63.38 -2.40 9.97
C GLN A 10 63.93 -3.82 9.77
N THR A 11 62.99 -4.71 9.45
CA THR A 11 63.05 -5.89 8.54
C THR A 11 63.22 -7.28 9.16
N GLY A 12 62.44 -8.24 8.64
CA GLY A 12 62.67 -9.67 8.86
C GLY A 12 61.44 -10.56 8.72
N THR A 13 60.95 -10.75 7.50
CA THR A 13 60.04 -11.83 7.09
C THR A 13 60.67 -13.22 7.26
N ALA A 14 59.91 -14.23 7.72
CA ALA A 14 60.04 -15.62 7.28
C ALA A 14 58.83 -16.48 7.70
N SER A 15 58.14 -17.04 6.70
CA SER A 15 57.22 -18.17 6.81
C SER A 15 57.99 -19.48 6.98
N LEU A 16 57.44 -20.45 7.72
CA LEU A 16 57.29 -21.86 7.28
C LEU A 16 56.64 -22.74 8.38
N VAL A 17 55.44 -23.22 8.05
CA VAL A 17 54.93 -24.61 8.13
C VAL A 17 55.59 -25.56 9.14
N THR A 18 54.78 -26.18 10.02
CA THR A 18 54.57 -27.67 10.10
C THR A 18 53.56 -28.08 11.20
N SER A 19 52.66 -29.01 10.82
CA SER A 19 52.04 -30.13 11.57
C SER A 19 51.28 -29.91 12.90
N GLY A 20 49.97 -30.28 12.91
CA GLY A 20 49.18 -30.57 14.12
C GLY A 20 49.39 -31.99 14.67
N PRO A 21 48.40 -32.70 15.27
CA PRO A 21 47.26 -32.28 16.11
C PRO A 21 47.14 -33.11 17.43
N ALA A 22 46.33 -32.68 18.42
CA ALA A 22 45.63 -33.56 19.40
C ALA A 22 44.70 -32.75 20.31
N GLY A 23 43.41 -33.08 20.39
CA GLY A 23 42.68 -33.51 21.62
C GLY A 23 42.32 -32.37 22.57
N THR A 24 41.12 -32.16 23.08
CA THR A 24 40.03 -33.07 23.49
C THR A 24 38.76 -32.24 23.74
N SER A 25 37.61 -32.82 23.44
CA SER A 25 36.28 -32.28 23.72
C SER A 25 35.82 -32.58 25.16
N ALA A 26 35.08 -31.65 25.77
CA ALA A 26 34.29 -31.89 26.97
C ALA A 26 32.89 -31.26 26.82
N GLN A 27 31.87 -32.09 27.01
CA GLN A 27 30.44 -31.77 26.96
C GLN A 27 29.95 -31.07 28.25
N PRO A 28 28.80 -30.34 28.20
CA PRO A 28 28.08 -29.89 29.39
C PRO A 28 26.96 -30.88 29.83
N PRO A 29 26.38 -30.72 31.03
CA PRO A 29 25.79 -31.82 31.80
C PRO A 29 24.28 -32.04 31.62
N ARG A 30 23.84 -33.28 31.91
CA ARG A 30 22.44 -33.71 32.00
C ARG A 30 21.87 -33.50 33.41
N LEU A 31 20.59 -33.14 33.49
CA LEU A 31 19.75 -33.27 34.69
C LEU A 31 18.60 -34.25 34.45
N ARG A 32 18.19 -34.90 35.55
CA ARG A 32 17.53 -36.20 35.68
C ARG A 32 16.03 -36.22 35.35
N THR A 33 15.62 -37.42 34.95
CA THR A 33 14.30 -37.96 34.64
C THR A 33 13.42 -38.24 35.86
N GLY A 34 12.09 -38.05 35.71
CA GLY A 34 11.02 -38.70 36.47
C GLY A 34 10.23 -39.66 35.57
N ARG A 35 9.88 -40.84 36.10
CA ARG A 35 9.31 -42.02 35.43
C ARG A 35 7.78 -41.96 35.25
N THR A 36 7.27 -42.53 34.17
CA THR A 36 6.16 -43.52 34.22
C THR A 36 6.18 -44.49 33.03
N ARG A 37 5.70 -45.72 33.30
CA ARG A 37 5.90 -46.98 32.56
C ARG A 37 5.15 -47.09 31.21
N VAL A 38 5.79 -47.77 30.27
CA VAL A 38 5.16 -48.43 29.10
C VAL A 38 5.28 -49.95 29.31
N ILE A 39 4.18 -50.68 29.09
CA ILE A 39 4.14 -52.15 29.08
C ILE A 39 4.39 -52.64 27.64
N SER A 40 5.19 -53.70 27.55
CA SER A 40 5.73 -54.35 26.35
C SER A 40 4.71 -55.20 25.57
N GLY A 41 4.92 -55.31 24.26
CA GLY A 41 4.39 -56.37 23.40
C GLY A 41 5.40 -56.69 22.28
N SER A 42 5.84 -57.94 22.25
CA SER A 42 7.06 -58.48 21.62
C SER A 42 7.13 -58.49 20.08
N ARG A 43 8.38 -58.49 19.58
CA ARG A 43 8.80 -58.83 18.20
C ARG A 43 8.83 -60.35 17.99
N MET A 44 8.64 -60.80 16.75
CA MET A 44 9.24 -62.04 16.25
C MET A 44 9.67 -61.90 14.79
N VAL A 45 10.87 -62.43 14.52
CA VAL A 45 11.62 -62.52 13.26
C VAL A 45 11.50 -63.95 12.76
N PHE A 46 11.45 -64.24 11.44
CA PHE A 46 12.20 -65.36 10.84
C PHE A 46 12.32 -65.24 9.30
N ARG A 47 13.45 -65.78 8.81
CA ARG A 47 14.04 -65.73 7.47
C ARG A 47 13.57 -66.87 6.54
N ALA A 48 13.59 -66.58 5.24
CA ALA A 48 14.11 -67.34 4.08
C ALA A 48 13.67 -68.79 3.77
N LEU A 49 13.28 -69.07 2.52
CA LEU A 49 14.09 -69.80 1.51
C LEU A 49 13.41 -69.87 0.13
N SER A 50 14.24 -69.93 -0.92
CA SER A 50 13.95 -69.99 -2.36
C SER A 50 13.52 -71.39 -2.86
N LEU A 51 12.74 -71.46 -3.95
CA LEU A 51 12.98 -72.41 -5.07
C LEU A 51 12.06 -72.14 -6.28
N LEU A 52 12.69 -72.05 -7.46
CA LEU A 52 12.09 -72.04 -8.80
C LEU A 52 11.40 -73.37 -9.13
N VAL A 53 10.28 -73.34 -9.86
CA VAL A 53 10.06 -74.12 -11.09
C VAL A 53 9.19 -73.30 -12.07
N LEU A 54 9.67 -73.26 -13.31
CA LEU A 54 9.15 -72.60 -14.51
C LEU A 54 8.00 -73.40 -15.13
N ALA A 55 6.88 -72.75 -15.48
CA ALA A 55 5.94 -73.26 -16.48
C ALA A 55 5.37 -72.09 -17.29
N SER A 56 5.89 -71.99 -18.51
CA SER A 56 5.61 -71.00 -19.54
C SER A 56 4.23 -71.16 -20.16
N VAL A 57 3.42 -70.10 -20.09
CA VAL A 57 2.30 -69.86 -21.01
C VAL A 57 2.63 -68.61 -21.82
N ILE A 58 2.98 -68.82 -23.09
CA ILE A 58 3.23 -67.77 -24.07
C ILE A 58 1.88 -67.22 -24.52
N GLY A 59 1.50 -66.05 -24.01
CA GLY A 59 0.45 -65.21 -24.57
C GLY A 59 1.09 -64.00 -25.28
N PRO A 60 0.47 -63.47 -26.36
CA PRO A 60 1.06 -62.38 -27.13
C PRO A 60 1.13 -61.12 -26.26
N THR A 61 2.33 -60.74 -25.85
CA THR A 61 2.59 -59.45 -25.20
C THR A 61 2.39 -58.37 -26.26
N ALA A 62 1.20 -57.76 -26.25
CA ALA A 62 1.03 -56.42 -26.78
C ALA A 62 2.03 -55.51 -26.04
N ALA A 63 3.03 -55.02 -26.78
CA ALA A 63 3.92 -53.99 -26.29
C ALA A 63 3.07 -52.75 -26.03
N LEU A 64 2.60 -52.61 -24.78
CA LEU A 64 2.19 -51.33 -24.23
C LEU A 64 3.43 -50.45 -24.29
N ALA A 65 3.46 -49.58 -25.31
CA ALA A 65 4.35 -48.45 -25.34
C ALA A 65 4.27 -47.78 -23.97
N ALA A 66 5.36 -47.84 -23.20
CA ALA A 66 5.52 -47.00 -22.03
C ALA A 66 5.45 -45.57 -22.56
N GLY A 67 4.26 -44.97 -22.49
CA GLY A 67 4.08 -43.57 -22.83
C GLY A 67 5.06 -42.81 -21.97
N ASP A 68 5.94 -42.03 -22.62
CA ASP A 68 6.74 -41.02 -21.95
C ASP A 68 5.82 -40.29 -20.98
N LYS A 69 6.13 -40.34 -19.67
CA LYS A 69 5.47 -39.45 -18.71
C LYS A 69 5.60 -38.05 -19.33
N PRO A 70 4.50 -37.33 -19.56
CA PRO A 70 4.58 -35.95 -20.02
C PRO A 70 5.57 -35.24 -19.10
N ALA A 71 6.59 -34.59 -19.68
CA ALA A 71 7.50 -33.77 -18.90
C ALA A 71 6.66 -32.88 -18.00
N ALA A 72 6.88 -32.93 -16.69
CA ALA A 72 6.03 -32.22 -15.73
C ALA A 72 5.95 -30.75 -16.16
N THR A 73 4.76 -30.31 -16.58
CA THR A 73 4.54 -28.96 -17.06
C THR A 73 4.86 -28.00 -15.92
N LYS A 74 5.70 -27.00 -16.17
CA LYS A 74 5.98 -25.95 -15.18
C LYS A 74 4.64 -25.38 -14.68
N PRO A 75 4.43 -25.22 -13.36
CA PRO A 75 3.17 -24.71 -12.85
C PRO A 75 3.05 -23.22 -13.11
N ASN A 76 1.81 -22.74 -13.30
CA ASN A 76 1.50 -21.32 -13.33
C ASN A 76 1.65 -20.71 -11.93
N VAL A 77 1.78 -19.39 -11.85
CA VAL A 77 1.78 -18.64 -10.61
C VAL A 77 0.70 -17.56 -10.68
N LEU A 78 -0.26 -17.61 -9.75
CA LEU A 78 -1.24 -16.57 -9.50
C LEU A 78 -0.94 -15.94 -8.13
N PHE A 79 -0.49 -14.68 -8.13
CA PHE A 79 -0.21 -13.93 -6.92
C PHE A 79 -1.27 -12.86 -6.71
N ILE A 80 -2.09 -13.00 -5.67
CA ILE A 80 -3.17 -12.08 -5.32
C ILE A 80 -2.76 -11.29 -4.07
N LEU A 81 -2.69 -9.97 -4.21
CA LEU A 81 -2.36 -9.05 -3.12
C LEU A 81 -3.50 -8.05 -2.91
N ALA A 82 -4.21 -8.18 -1.79
CA ALA A 82 -5.16 -7.17 -1.34
C ALA A 82 -4.45 -5.92 -0.80
N ASP A 83 -5.09 -4.76 -0.92
CA ASP A 83 -4.60 -3.46 -0.48
C ASP A 83 -5.33 -3.02 0.80
N ASP A 84 -4.62 -2.69 1.88
CA ASP A 84 -5.23 -2.29 3.16
C ASP A 84 -6.25 -3.29 3.75
N LEU A 85 -6.08 -4.60 3.51
CA LEU A 85 -6.93 -5.65 4.07
C LEU A 85 -6.34 -6.17 5.40
N GLY A 86 -7.03 -5.88 6.50
CA GLY A 86 -6.65 -6.33 7.82
C GLY A 86 -6.76 -7.84 8.02
N TRP A 87 -5.99 -8.38 8.95
CA TRP A 87 -6.05 -9.79 9.32
C TRP A 87 -7.47 -10.23 9.72
N ALA A 88 -8.20 -9.39 10.46
CA ALA A 88 -9.57 -9.66 10.91
C ALA A 88 -10.65 -9.36 9.85
N ASP A 89 -10.29 -8.90 8.65
CA ASP A 89 -11.24 -8.45 7.62
C ASP A 89 -11.73 -9.60 6.71
N THR A 90 -11.32 -10.82 7.02
CA THR A 90 -11.73 -12.04 6.33
C THR A 90 -12.34 -13.02 7.32
N THR A 91 -13.20 -13.92 6.82
CA THR A 91 -13.79 -14.98 7.64
C THR A 91 -12.77 -16.06 8.06
N LEU A 92 -11.54 -16.02 7.52
CA LEU A 92 -10.49 -17.02 7.75
C LEU A 92 -10.20 -17.26 9.23
N TYR A 93 -10.18 -16.22 10.05
CA TYR A 93 -9.72 -16.33 11.44
C TYR A 93 -10.86 -16.28 12.45
N GLY A 94 -12.12 -16.23 12.00
CA GLY A 94 -13.29 -16.25 12.88
C GLY A 94 -13.48 -14.97 13.70
N HIS A 95 -12.86 -13.86 13.31
CA HIS A 95 -12.93 -12.58 14.04
C HIS A 95 -13.96 -11.59 13.49
N THR A 96 -14.43 -11.79 12.25
CA THR A 96 -15.53 -11.02 11.69
C THR A 96 -16.85 -11.80 11.75
N ARG A 97 -17.94 -11.10 12.02
CA ARG A 97 -19.32 -11.59 11.82
C ARG A 97 -20.05 -10.83 10.72
N TYR A 98 -19.44 -9.76 10.23
CA TYR A 98 -20.06 -8.80 9.32
C TYR A 98 -19.61 -9.03 7.89
N TYR A 99 -18.31 -9.20 7.65
CA TYR A 99 -17.77 -9.40 6.30
C TYR A 99 -18.02 -10.82 5.78
N ARG A 100 -18.16 -10.97 4.46
CA ARG A 100 -18.39 -12.25 3.79
C ARG A 100 -17.32 -12.48 2.74
N THR A 101 -16.56 -13.57 2.90
CA THR A 101 -15.47 -13.93 1.99
C THR A 101 -15.48 -15.43 1.60
N PRO A 102 -16.57 -15.92 0.98
CA PRO A 102 -16.71 -17.35 0.65
C PRO A 102 -15.68 -17.86 -0.35
N ASN A 103 -15.17 -17.03 -1.27
CA ASN A 103 -14.15 -17.45 -2.23
C ASN A 103 -12.78 -17.57 -1.60
N ILE A 104 -12.44 -16.70 -0.64
CA ILE A 104 -11.24 -16.82 0.19
C ILE A 104 -11.32 -18.08 1.07
N GLU A 105 -12.48 -18.42 1.63
CA GLU A 105 -12.67 -19.70 2.33
C GLU A 105 -12.49 -20.90 1.40
N ARG A 106 -13.02 -20.82 0.17
CA ARG A 106 -12.82 -21.83 -0.87
C ARG A 106 -11.34 -21.99 -1.22
N LEU A 107 -10.60 -20.89 -1.32
CA LEU A 107 -9.15 -20.92 -1.54
C LEU A 107 -8.42 -21.58 -0.37
N ALA A 108 -8.77 -21.22 0.87
CA ALA A 108 -8.19 -21.81 2.08
C ALA A 108 -8.40 -23.34 2.14
N LYS A 109 -9.56 -23.85 1.72
CA LYS A 109 -9.84 -25.29 1.62
C LYS A 109 -8.93 -26.01 0.62
N ARG A 110 -8.37 -25.31 -0.37
CA ARG A 110 -7.46 -25.88 -1.38
C ARG A 110 -5.99 -25.86 -0.96
N GLY A 111 -5.62 -25.05 0.03
CA GLY A 111 -4.23 -24.81 0.39
C GLY A 111 -3.96 -24.84 1.88
N MET A 112 -2.92 -24.11 2.27
CA MET A 112 -2.50 -23.90 3.64
C MET A 112 -2.77 -22.44 4.05
N THR A 113 -3.50 -22.24 5.14
CA THR A 113 -3.69 -20.92 5.75
C THR A 113 -2.64 -20.65 6.80
N PHE A 114 -1.92 -19.54 6.70
CA PHE A 114 -1.00 -19.07 7.72
C PHE A 114 -1.73 -18.18 8.72
N THR A 115 -1.62 -18.50 10.00
CA THR A 115 -2.20 -17.66 11.06
C THR A 115 -1.30 -16.47 11.39
N ARG A 116 0.00 -16.58 11.09
CA ARG A 116 1.08 -15.62 11.43
C ARG A 116 1.83 -15.14 10.19
N ALA A 117 1.08 -14.65 9.20
CA ALA A 117 1.63 -13.98 8.04
C ALA A 117 1.79 -12.48 8.30
N TYR A 118 2.94 -11.93 7.91
CA TYR A 118 3.30 -10.54 8.15
C TYR A 118 3.65 -9.81 6.85
N SER A 119 3.26 -8.54 6.76
CA SER A 119 3.77 -7.64 5.76
C SER A 119 5.22 -7.22 6.05
N ALA A 120 5.99 -6.91 5.02
CA ALA A 120 7.35 -6.36 5.18
C ALA A 120 7.36 -4.99 5.88
N SER A 121 6.25 -4.28 5.79
CA SER A 121 6.06 -2.93 6.30
C SER A 121 4.58 -2.70 6.59
N PRO A 122 4.22 -1.78 7.50
CA PRO A 122 2.82 -1.42 7.74
C PRO A 122 2.22 -0.53 6.62
N LEU A 123 2.80 -0.55 5.41
CA LEU A 123 2.47 0.34 4.30
C LEU A 123 2.71 -0.33 2.92
N CYS A 124 1.96 0.14 1.93
CA CYS A 124 1.82 -0.44 0.60
C CYS A 124 3.09 -0.49 -0.27
N SER A 125 3.62 0.64 -0.78
CA SER A 125 4.81 0.64 -1.67
C SER A 125 6.00 -0.14 -1.07
N PRO A 126 6.34 0.00 0.23
CA PRO A 126 7.38 -0.81 0.85
C PRO A 126 7.15 -2.33 0.71
N THR A 127 5.96 -2.82 1.07
CA THR A 127 5.63 -4.25 1.00
C THR A 127 5.60 -4.76 -0.44
N ARG A 128 5.04 -3.97 -1.37
CA ARG A 128 5.02 -4.31 -2.81
C ARG A 128 6.44 -4.44 -3.37
N SER A 129 7.34 -3.55 -2.95
CA SER A 129 8.77 -3.66 -3.32
C SER A 129 9.40 -4.93 -2.75
N ALA A 130 9.05 -5.32 -1.53
CA ALA A 130 9.59 -6.50 -0.87
C ALA A 130 9.14 -7.81 -1.55
N ILE A 131 7.87 -7.91 -1.95
CA ILE A 131 7.35 -9.06 -2.69
C ILE A 131 8.08 -9.23 -4.02
N LEU A 132 8.24 -8.13 -4.78
CA LEU A 132 8.82 -8.21 -6.11
C LEU A 132 10.34 -8.39 -6.11
N THR A 133 11.04 -7.99 -5.06
CA THR A 133 12.52 -8.07 -5.02
C THR A 133 13.04 -9.14 -4.06
N GLY A 134 12.23 -9.61 -3.12
CA GLY A 134 12.66 -10.48 -2.02
C GLY A 134 13.61 -9.77 -1.05
N LEU A 135 13.68 -8.44 -1.11
CA LEU A 135 14.51 -7.59 -0.26
C LEU A 135 13.64 -6.82 0.73
N SER A 136 14.18 -6.60 1.93
CA SER A 136 13.49 -5.82 2.93
C SER A 136 13.36 -4.35 2.51
N PRO A 137 12.28 -3.63 2.88
CA PRO A 137 12.17 -2.18 2.74
C PRO A 137 13.37 -1.40 3.33
N ALA A 138 14.03 -1.96 4.35
CA ALA A 138 15.25 -1.40 4.92
C ALA A 138 16.43 -1.37 3.93
N ARG A 139 16.50 -2.35 3.02
CA ARG A 139 17.53 -2.44 1.98
C ARG A 139 17.16 -1.64 0.75
N THR A 140 15.90 -1.73 0.29
CA THR A 140 15.47 -0.98 -0.90
C THR A 140 15.38 0.53 -0.63
N GLY A 141 15.19 0.91 0.63
CA GLY A 141 14.97 2.27 1.09
C GLY A 141 13.52 2.75 0.92
N ILE A 142 12.69 2.00 0.17
CA ILE A 142 11.27 2.31 -0.05
C ILE A 142 10.52 2.01 1.24
N THR A 143 10.34 3.04 2.06
CA THR A 143 9.84 2.91 3.44
C THR A 143 8.60 3.78 3.71
N THR A 144 8.03 4.39 2.67
CA THR A 144 6.78 5.16 2.70
C THR A 144 5.96 4.90 1.43
N PRO A 145 4.65 5.23 1.39
CA PRO A 145 3.78 4.93 0.25
C PRO A 145 3.83 6.07 -0.79
N ASN A 146 5.03 6.58 -1.11
CA ASN A 146 5.23 7.81 -1.88
C ASN A 146 5.61 7.57 -3.34
N CYS A 147 5.62 6.33 -3.84
CA CYS A 147 6.18 6.09 -5.18
C CYS A 147 5.35 6.66 -6.35
N HIS A 148 4.14 7.15 -6.09
CA HIS A 148 3.29 7.84 -7.07
C HIS A 148 3.61 9.34 -7.21
N VAL A 149 4.44 9.92 -6.32
CA VAL A 149 4.68 11.37 -6.37
C VAL A 149 5.45 11.76 -7.63
N PRO A 150 5.26 12.99 -8.16
CA PRO A 150 5.90 13.42 -9.40
C PRO A 150 7.42 13.46 -9.32
N GLN A 151 7.97 13.83 -8.15
CA GLN A 151 9.40 13.94 -7.94
C GLN A 151 10.06 12.55 -8.00
N VAL A 152 11.09 12.41 -8.82
CA VAL A 152 11.90 11.19 -8.91
C VAL A 152 13.07 11.28 -7.93
N VAL A 153 13.13 10.33 -7.00
CA VAL A 153 14.22 10.10 -6.05
C VAL A 153 14.54 8.62 -6.10
N LEU A 154 15.76 8.26 -6.47
CA LEU A 154 16.15 6.85 -6.65
C LEU A 154 16.86 6.29 -5.42
N ASP A 155 17.58 7.14 -4.69
CA ASP A 155 18.36 6.73 -3.52
C ASP A 155 17.75 7.27 -2.24
N VAL A 156 17.76 6.43 -1.20
CA VAL A 156 17.47 6.86 0.16
C VAL A 156 18.56 7.82 0.63
N LYS A 157 18.17 8.88 1.34
CA LYS A 157 19.11 9.90 1.86
C LYS A 157 18.89 10.11 3.35
N PRO A 158 19.93 10.47 4.11
CA PRO A 158 19.74 10.97 5.47
C PRO A 158 18.80 12.17 5.48
N GLY A 159 17.95 12.24 6.51
CA GLY A 159 17.12 13.42 6.75
C GLY A 159 17.96 14.62 7.17
N LYS A 160 17.39 15.83 7.03
CA LYS A 160 18.11 17.09 7.28
C LYS A 160 17.70 17.79 8.56
N ALA A 161 16.42 17.75 8.91
CA ALA A 161 15.85 18.41 10.07
C ALA A 161 14.48 17.81 10.37
N ALA A 162 14.04 17.89 11.62
CA ALA A 162 12.69 17.59 12.05
C ALA A 162 12.17 18.69 12.97
N PRO A 163 10.84 18.88 13.07
CA PRO A 163 10.27 19.86 14.00
C PRO A 163 10.62 19.55 15.48
N PRO A 164 10.65 20.56 16.37
CA PRO A 164 11.05 20.37 17.78
C PRO A 164 10.22 19.38 18.61
N ASP A 165 8.99 19.06 18.18
CA ASP A 165 8.12 18.04 18.78
C ASP A 165 8.45 16.61 18.31
N LYS A 166 9.52 16.42 17.53
CA LYS A 166 9.99 15.12 17.05
C LYS A 166 11.36 14.78 17.65
N LYS A 167 11.49 13.58 18.22
CA LYS A 167 12.73 13.09 18.85
C LYS A 167 13.82 12.71 17.84
N SER A 168 13.45 12.40 16.61
CA SER A 168 14.38 11.96 15.56
C SER A 168 14.10 12.60 14.21
N ILE A 169 15.12 12.63 13.36
CA ILE A 169 15.04 13.04 11.96
C ILE A 169 14.92 11.79 11.10
N ALA A 170 13.76 11.62 10.46
CA ALA A 170 13.48 10.51 9.53
C ALA A 170 14.31 10.63 8.22
N PRO A 171 14.69 9.50 7.59
CA PRO A 171 15.33 9.51 6.28
C PRO A 171 14.39 10.01 5.18
N ILE A 172 14.97 10.41 4.04
CA ILE A 172 14.22 10.75 2.83
C ILE A 172 14.17 9.50 1.95
N PRO A 173 12.99 8.86 1.79
CA PRO A 173 12.87 7.62 1.04
C PRO A 173 12.91 7.87 -0.49
N PRO A 174 13.32 6.88 -1.30
CA PRO A 174 13.11 6.88 -2.73
C PRO A 174 11.62 7.01 -3.09
N THR A 175 11.35 7.42 -4.31
CA THR A 175 10.00 7.51 -4.88
C THR A 175 9.81 6.55 -6.06
N ARG A 176 10.78 5.68 -6.36
CA ARG A 176 10.68 4.68 -7.43
C ARG A 176 11.33 3.38 -6.97
N LEU A 177 10.78 2.24 -7.39
CA LEU A 177 11.55 1.01 -7.45
C LEU A 177 12.53 1.13 -8.62
N LYS A 178 13.83 1.11 -8.31
CA LYS A 178 14.87 1.13 -9.35
C LYS A 178 14.72 -0.09 -10.26
N THR A 179 14.97 0.08 -11.54
CA THR A 179 15.03 -1.01 -12.54
C THR A 179 16.29 -1.88 -12.39
N GLU A 180 17.24 -1.48 -11.55
CA GLU A 180 18.41 -2.29 -11.18
C GLU A 180 18.07 -3.43 -10.20
N TYR A 181 16.95 -3.31 -9.48
CA TYR A 181 16.49 -4.40 -8.62
C TYR A 181 15.83 -5.47 -9.48
N ARG A 182 16.47 -6.63 -9.56
CA ARG A 182 15.93 -7.76 -10.32
C ARG A 182 14.62 -8.26 -9.70
N THR A 183 13.52 -8.11 -10.42
CA THR A 183 12.19 -8.47 -9.91
C THR A 183 11.83 -9.93 -10.15
N LEU A 184 10.84 -10.42 -9.40
CA LEU A 184 10.26 -11.75 -9.59
C LEU A 184 9.72 -11.93 -11.00
N ALA A 185 9.13 -10.88 -11.58
CA ALA A 185 8.63 -10.93 -12.95
C ALA A 185 9.77 -11.13 -13.97
N GLU A 186 10.87 -10.36 -13.84
CA GLU A 186 12.03 -10.54 -14.72
C GLU A 186 12.63 -11.94 -14.61
N THR A 187 12.74 -12.48 -13.39
CA THR A 187 13.26 -13.84 -13.19
C THR A 187 12.34 -14.92 -13.76
N LEU A 188 11.02 -14.78 -13.61
CA LEU A 188 10.07 -15.74 -14.19
C LEU A 188 10.01 -15.62 -15.71
N LYS A 189 10.08 -14.39 -16.25
CA LYS A 189 10.16 -14.14 -17.69
C LYS A 189 11.40 -14.79 -18.31
N ASP A 190 12.57 -14.63 -17.71
CA ASP A 190 13.80 -15.30 -18.14
C ASP A 190 13.70 -16.83 -18.03
N ALA A 191 12.86 -17.35 -17.14
CA ALA A 191 12.54 -18.78 -17.03
C ALA A 191 11.48 -19.28 -18.03
N GLY A 192 11.01 -18.41 -18.93
CA GLY A 192 10.06 -18.71 -20.01
C GLY A 192 8.58 -18.54 -19.64
N TYR A 193 8.27 -17.79 -18.59
CA TYR A 193 6.88 -17.47 -18.23
C TYR A 193 6.38 -16.27 -19.02
N ALA A 194 5.11 -16.31 -19.44
CA ALA A 194 4.38 -15.08 -19.75
C ALA A 194 4.08 -14.31 -18.46
N THR A 195 4.22 -12.99 -18.46
CA THR A 195 4.09 -12.19 -17.23
C THR A 195 3.04 -11.08 -17.37
N GLY A 196 2.08 -11.00 -16.45
CA GLY A 196 1.03 -9.98 -16.47
C GLY A 196 0.77 -9.36 -15.12
N HIS A 197 0.74 -8.02 -15.08
CA HIS A 197 0.36 -7.22 -13.92
C HIS A 197 -1.04 -6.64 -14.10
N PHE A 198 -1.89 -6.83 -13.07
CA PHE A 198 -3.26 -6.34 -13.05
C PHE A 198 -3.54 -5.58 -11.75
N GLY A 199 -3.97 -4.33 -11.86
CA GLY A 199 -4.39 -3.47 -10.77
C GLY A 199 -3.36 -2.43 -10.32
N LYS A 200 -3.19 -2.29 -9.00
CA LYS A 200 -2.36 -1.26 -8.36
C LYS A 200 -0.88 -1.59 -8.44
N TRP A 201 -0.12 -0.71 -9.12
CA TRP A 201 1.33 -0.78 -9.13
C TRP A 201 1.98 -0.09 -7.92
N HIS A 202 1.85 1.23 -7.84
CA HIS A 202 2.33 2.08 -6.73
C HIS A 202 3.83 1.92 -6.39
N LEU A 203 4.66 1.65 -7.40
CA LEU A 203 6.13 1.61 -7.30
C LEU A 203 6.84 2.57 -8.28
N GLY A 204 6.08 3.35 -9.04
CA GLY A 204 6.60 4.40 -9.92
C GLY A 204 5.77 4.60 -11.18
N ALA A 205 5.80 5.81 -11.74
CA ALA A 205 5.38 6.04 -13.12
C ALA A 205 6.51 5.68 -14.09
N ASP A 206 6.24 5.64 -15.39
CA ASP A 206 7.26 5.44 -16.42
C ASP A 206 8.51 6.32 -16.19
N PRO A 207 9.72 5.78 -16.42
CA PRO A 207 10.05 4.43 -16.89
C PRO A 207 10.21 3.38 -15.76
N TYR A 208 9.36 3.44 -14.72
CA TYR A 208 9.38 2.51 -13.58
C TYR A 208 8.03 1.79 -13.42
N SER A 209 7.26 1.67 -14.50
CA SER A 209 5.99 0.92 -14.52
C SER A 209 6.26 -0.60 -14.54
N PRO A 210 5.23 -1.45 -14.37
CA PRO A 210 5.37 -2.90 -14.50
C PRO A 210 6.11 -3.34 -15.77
N LEU A 211 5.92 -2.63 -16.89
CA LEU A 211 6.56 -2.95 -18.17
C LEU A 211 8.09 -2.86 -18.12
N GLN A 212 8.65 -1.92 -17.35
CA GLN A 212 10.10 -1.82 -17.14
C GLN A 212 10.61 -2.72 -16.01
N GLN A 213 9.72 -3.49 -15.39
CA GLN A 213 9.99 -4.31 -14.22
C GLN A 213 9.65 -5.78 -14.50
N GLY A 214 9.75 -6.18 -15.77
CA GLY A 214 9.68 -7.56 -16.22
C GLY A 214 8.32 -8.04 -16.70
N PHE A 215 7.26 -7.24 -16.61
CA PHE A 215 5.92 -7.65 -17.06
C PHE A 215 5.69 -7.43 -18.56
N ASP A 216 5.05 -8.38 -19.24
CA ASP A 216 4.64 -8.27 -20.65
C ASP A 216 3.32 -7.51 -20.81
N VAL A 217 2.46 -7.58 -19.79
CA VAL A 217 1.14 -6.93 -19.74
C VAL A 217 1.04 -6.09 -18.47
N ASP A 218 0.55 -4.86 -18.62
CA ASP A 218 0.29 -3.91 -17.52
C ASP A 218 -1.08 -3.27 -17.71
N VAL A 219 -2.01 -3.59 -16.82
CA VAL A 219 -3.38 -3.06 -16.85
C VAL A 219 -3.77 -2.62 -15.43
N PRO A 220 -4.23 -1.37 -15.21
CA PRO A 220 -4.58 -0.34 -16.20
C PRO A 220 -3.41 0.62 -16.50
N HIS A 221 -2.15 0.23 -16.27
CA HIS A 221 -0.99 1.11 -16.43
C HIS A 221 -1.08 2.40 -15.59
N TRP A 222 -1.11 2.20 -14.26
CA TRP A 222 -1.40 3.26 -13.29
C TRP A 222 -0.48 3.21 -12.07
N SER A 223 0.17 4.34 -11.76
CA SER A 223 1.12 4.45 -10.65
C SER A 223 0.50 4.93 -9.33
N GLY A 224 -0.78 5.32 -9.33
CA GLY A 224 -1.42 5.95 -8.19
C GLY A 224 -1.69 5.01 -7.01
N PRO A 225 -2.02 5.57 -5.83
CA PRO A 225 -2.16 4.82 -4.58
C PRO A 225 -3.49 4.08 -4.41
N GLY A 226 -4.44 4.27 -5.32
CA GLY A 226 -5.76 3.64 -5.38
C GLY A 226 -6.28 3.73 -6.82
N PRO A 227 -7.54 3.34 -7.11
CA PRO A 227 -8.06 3.46 -8.47
C PRO A 227 -8.12 4.93 -8.88
N ALA A 228 -8.02 5.21 -10.18
CA ALA A 228 -8.05 6.58 -10.68
C ALA A 228 -9.47 7.15 -10.56
N GLY A 229 -9.73 7.89 -9.48
CA GLY A 229 -11.02 8.54 -9.21
C GLY A 229 -11.88 7.78 -8.21
N SER A 230 -12.46 6.66 -8.61
CA SER A 230 -13.40 5.85 -7.79
C SER A 230 -13.26 4.36 -8.09
N TYR A 231 -13.93 3.51 -7.31
CA TYR A 231 -14.05 2.08 -7.62
C TYR A 231 -15.09 1.81 -8.71
N VAL A 232 -16.13 2.64 -8.77
CA VAL A 232 -17.19 2.56 -9.78
C VAL A 232 -16.90 3.53 -10.93
N ALA A 233 -17.03 3.06 -12.17
CA ALA A 233 -16.86 3.85 -13.38
C ALA A 233 -17.81 5.07 -13.46
N PRO A 234 -17.45 6.16 -14.16
CA PRO A 234 -16.26 6.30 -15.01
C PRO A 234 -14.97 6.58 -14.20
N TRP A 235 -13.91 5.83 -14.54
CA TRP A 235 -12.58 6.04 -13.96
C TRP A 235 -11.81 7.13 -14.71
N LYS A 236 -10.65 7.50 -14.16
CA LYS A 236 -9.75 8.54 -14.69
C LYS A 236 -8.39 7.99 -15.09
N PHE A 237 -8.33 6.70 -15.47
CA PHE A 237 -7.11 6.11 -15.98
C PHE A 237 -6.74 6.72 -17.33
N ARG A 238 -5.45 6.69 -17.68
CA ARG A 238 -5.01 7.07 -19.03
C ARG A 238 -5.23 5.87 -19.95
N ASP A 239 -5.95 6.06 -21.05
CA ASP A 239 -6.17 5.06 -22.10
C ASP A 239 -6.83 3.74 -21.61
N PHE A 240 -7.58 3.80 -20.50
CA PHE A 240 -8.30 2.66 -19.96
C PHE A 240 -9.70 3.07 -19.48
N ASP A 241 -10.69 2.82 -20.34
CA ASP A 241 -12.08 3.19 -20.09
C ASP A 241 -12.95 2.00 -19.68
N ALA A 242 -14.03 2.33 -18.97
CA ALA A 242 -15.10 1.38 -18.70
C ALA A 242 -15.76 0.91 -20.00
N ASP A 243 -16.29 -0.30 -19.99
CA ASP A 243 -17.07 -0.82 -21.11
C ASP A 243 -18.33 0.04 -21.30
N PRO A 244 -18.55 0.68 -22.47
CA PRO A 244 -19.74 1.50 -22.71
C PRO A 244 -21.06 0.73 -22.53
N GLY A 245 -21.04 -0.60 -22.64
CA GLY A 245 -22.19 -1.47 -22.42
C GLY A 245 -22.44 -1.85 -20.95
N GLU A 246 -21.51 -1.56 -20.03
CA GLU A 246 -21.61 -1.88 -18.61
C GLU A 246 -21.52 -0.60 -17.76
N PRO A 247 -22.60 0.19 -17.64
CA PRO A 247 -22.59 1.41 -16.83
C PRO A 247 -22.34 1.06 -15.35
N ASN A 248 -21.60 1.92 -14.64
CA ASN A 248 -21.19 1.70 -13.25
C ASN A 248 -20.37 0.41 -13.04
N GLN A 249 -19.57 0.02 -14.04
CA GLN A 249 -18.62 -1.09 -13.91
C GLN A 249 -17.72 -0.88 -12.69
N HIS A 250 -17.51 -1.94 -11.90
CA HIS A 250 -16.61 -1.92 -10.75
C HIS A 250 -15.18 -2.30 -11.14
N ILE A 251 -14.18 -1.62 -10.60
CA ILE A 251 -12.78 -1.78 -11.04
C ILE A 251 -12.24 -3.18 -10.81
N GLU A 252 -12.59 -3.84 -9.70
CA GLU A 252 -12.14 -5.22 -9.44
C GLU A 252 -12.77 -6.23 -10.41
N ASP A 253 -14.05 -6.05 -10.77
CA ASP A 253 -14.70 -6.91 -11.76
C ASP A 253 -14.01 -6.76 -13.12
N ARG A 254 -13.66 -5.51 -13.46
CA ARG A 254 -12.96 -5.21 -14.71
C ARG A 254 -11.54 -5.77 -14.72
N MET A 255 -10.77 -5.60 -13.65
CA MET A 255 -9.43 -6.16 -13.53
C MET A 255 -9.46 -7.70 -13.60
N ALA A 256 -10.42 -8.34 -12.93
CA ALA A 256 -10.61 -9.79 -13.01
C ALA A 256 -10.92 -10.24 -14.45
N LYS A 257 -11.79 -9.52 -15.18
CA LYS A 257 -12.09 -9.78 -16.60
C LYS A 257 -10.83 -9.71 -17.48
N GLU A 258 -9.94 -8.73 -17.26
CA GLU A 258 -8.68 -8.62 -18.01
C GLU A 258 -7.68 -9.72 -17.64
N ALA A 259 -7.58 -10.06 -16.36
CA ALA A 259 -6.76 -11.18 -15.86
C ALA A 259 -7.22 -12.54 -16.44
N VAL A 260 -8.55 -12.75 -16.56
CA VAL A 260 -9.12 -13.95 -17.20
C VAL A 260 -8.69 -14.06 -18.66
N LYS A 261 -8.76 -12.98 -19.45
CA LYS A 261 -8.29 -12.99 -20.85
C LYS A 261 -6.82 -13.38 -20.96
N PHE A 262 -5.99 -12.92 -20.02
CA PHE A 262 -4.57 -13.29 -19.97
C PHE A 262 -4.40 -14.78 -19.67
N MET A 263 -5.07 -15.33 -18.65
CA MET A 263 -5.04 -16.76 -18.36
C MET A 263 -5.50 -17.62 -19.54
N GLU A 264 -6.58 -17.22 -20.23
CA GLU A 264 -7.09 -17.92 -21.41
C GLU A 264 -6.09 -17.97 -22.56
N ARG A 265 -5.42 -16.84 -22.81
CA ARG A 265 -4.39 -16.73 -23.85
C ARG A 265 -3.18 -17.60 -23.55
N HIS A 266 -2.80 -17.71 -22.27
CA HIS A 266 -1.57 -18.38 -21.86
C HIS A 266 -1.78 -19.79 -21.30
N LYS A 267 -2.99 -20.33 -21.24
CA LYS A 267 -3.28 -21.66 -20.62
C LYS A 267 -2.44 -22.84 -21.10
N ALA A 268 -1.82 -22.76 -22.29
CA ALA A 268 -0.97 -23.80 -22.87
C ALA A 268 0.53 -23.67 -22.50
N ALA A 269 0.93 -22.60 -21.81
CA ALA A 269 2.29 -22.29 -21.39
C ALA A 269 2.28 -21.74 -19.95
N PRO A 270 3.40 -21.81 -19.21
CA PRO A 270 3.43 -21.26 -17.85
C PRO A 270 3.26 -19.73 -17.86
N PHE A 271 2.44 -19.22 -16.94
CA PHE A 271 2.29 -17.78 -16.72
C PHE A 271 2.49 -17.37 -15.27
N TYR A 272 2.89 -16.11 -15.08
CA TYR A 272 2.90 -15.41 -13.81
C TYR A 272 1.91 -14.24 -13.88
N LEU A 273 0.83 -14.36 -13.13
CA LEU A 273 -0.21 -13.35 -13.00
C LEU A 273 -0.05 -12.66 -11.64
N ASN A 274 0.36 -11.40 -11.67
CA ASN A 274 0.47 -10.55 -10.50
C ASN A 274 -0.78 -9.66 -10.38
N TYR A 275 -1.73 -10.11 -9.57
CA TYR A 275 -3.00 -9.44 -9.31
C TYR A 275 -2.90 -8.61 -8.04
N PHE A 276 -2.44 -7.36 -8.18
CA PHE A 276 -2.35 -6.42 -7.07
C PHE A 276 -3.63 -5.60 -7.03
N MET A 277 -4.55 -5.97 -6.15
CA MET A 277 -5.87 -5.36 -6.08
C MET A 277 -5.78 -3.88 -5.73
N PHE A 278 -6.75 -3.10 -6.17
CA PHE A 278 -7.02 -1.79 -5.60
C PHE A 278 -7.78 -1.93 -4.28
N SER A 279 -8.72 -2.89 -4.25
CA SER A 279 -9.49 -3.21 -3.07
C SER A 279 -8.59 -3.65 -1.92
N VAL A 280 -8.82 -3.16 -0.69
CA VAL A 280 -9.96 -2.36 -0.19
C VAL A 280 -9.56 -0.95 0.24
N HIS A 281 -8.55 -0.36 -0.42
CA HIS A 281 -8.01 0.97 -0.10
C HIS A 281 -8.98 2.11 -0.42
N ALA A 282 -8.83 3.27 0.23
CA ALA A 282 -9.57 4.48 -0.13
C ALA A 282 -9.26 4.98 -1.57
N PRO A 283 -10.12 5.78 -2.24
CA PRO A 283 -11.42 6.27 -1.78
C PRO A 283 -12.43 5.15 -1.57
N PHE A 284 -13.21 5.20 -0.49
CA PHE A 284 -14.18 4.15 -0.20
C PHE A 284 -15.41 4.30 -1.09
N ASP A 285 -15.59 3.35 -2.00
CA ASP A 285 -16.71 3.28 -2.92
C ASP A 285 -16.90 1.83 -3.37
N ALA A 286 -18.14 1.43 -3.64
CA ALA A 286 -18.49 0.06 -4.00
C ALA A 286 -19.81 0.00 -4.77
N LYS A 287 -20.15 -1.20 -5.26
CA LYS A 287 -21.44 -1.47 -5.91
C LYS A 287 -22.59 -1.07 -4.98
N LYS A 288 -23.48 -0.18 -5.42
CA LYS A 288 -24.61 0.33 -4.61
C LYS A 288 -25.45 -0.79 -3.98
N SER A 289 -25.72 -1.86 -4.73
CA SER A 289 -26.49 -3.00 -4.24
C SER A 289 -25.82 -3.71 -3.05
N LEU A 290 -24.49 -3.82 -3.06
CA LEU A 290 -23.74 -4.39 -1.95
C LEU A 290 -23.71 -3.44 -0.75
N ILE A 291 -23.55 -2.13 -0.98
CA ILE A 291 -23.63 -1.14 0.11
C ILE A 291 -25.00 -1.22 0.80
N ASP A 292 -26.10 -1.28 0.03
CA ASP A 292 -27.45 -1.38 0.58
C ASP A 292 -27.67 -2.70 1.33
N LYS A 293 -27.16 -3.83 0.80
CA LYS A 293 -27.14 -5.13 1.48
C LYS A 293 -26.46 -5.04 2.83
N TYR A 294 -25.24 -4.51 2.89
CA TYR A 294 -24.48 -4.43 4.13
C TYR A 294 -25.03 -3.40 5.10
N ARG A 295 -25.66 -2.32 4.60
CA ARG A 295 -26.36 -1.35 5.46
C ARG A 295 -27.50 -2.02 6.23
N ALA A 296 -28.24 -2.93 5.58
CA ALA A 296 -29.30 -3.70 6.22
C ALA A 296 -28.78 -4.72 7.26
N LEU A 297 -27.52 -5.15 7.13
CA LEU A 297 -26.87 -6.10 8.05
C LEU A 297 -26.06 -5.41 9.16
N ALA A 298 -25.85 -4.09 9.07
CA ALA A 298 -24.96 -3.36 9.97
C ALA A 298 -25.50 -3.38 11.40
N ASN A 299 -24.66 -3.84 12.33
CA ASN A 299 -24.93 -3.73 13.76
C ASN A 299 -24.07 -2.59 14.33
N PRO A 300 -24.66 -1.52 14.89
CA PRO A 300 -23.90 -0.44 15.49
C PRO A 300 -22.96 -0.87 16.64
N ALA A 301 -23.22 -2.01 17.29
CA ALA A 301 -22.36 -2.54 18.34
C ALA A 301 -21.15 -3.34 17.80
N ASP A 302 -21.16 -3.72 16.53
CA ASP A 302 -20.02 -4.39 15.89
C ASP A 302 -18.93 -3.35 15.56
N PRO A 303 -17.67 -3.56 15.98
CA PRO A 303 -16.58 -2.67 15.58
C PRO A 303 -16.32 -2.68 14.07
N GLN A 304 -16.71 -3.73 13.36
CA GLN A 304 -16.72 -3.81 11.90
C GLN A 304 -18.14 -3.54 11.40
N ARG A 305 -18.45 -2.27 11.10
CA ARG A 305 -19.83 -1.82 10.79
C ARG A 305 -19.97 -0.85 9.62
N SER A 306 -18.90 -0.55 8.88
CA SER A 306 -19.01 0.27 7.66
C SER A 306 -19.61 -0.56 6.53
N PRO A 307 -20.83 -0.25 6.05
CA PRO A 307 -21.42 -0.96 4.92
C PRO A 307 -20.66 -0.77 3.62
N THR A 308 -20.05 0.40 3.41
CA THR A 308 -19.25 0.66 2.22
C THR A 308 -17.99 -0.21 2.21
N TYR A 309 -17.25 -0.27 3.33
CA TYR A 309 -16.07 -1.14 3.41
C TYR A 309 -16.42 -2.62 3.27
N ALA A 310 -17.51 -3.09 3.90
CA ALA A 310 -17.96 -4.47 3.75
C ALA A 310 -18.33 -4.83 2.30
N ALA A 311 -18.95 -3.90 1.56
CA ALA A 311 -19.24 -4.05 0.14
C ALA A 311 -17.96 -4.12 -0.72
N MET A 312 -16.90 -3.40 -0.35
CA MET A 312 -15.59 -3.48 -1.00
C MET A 312 -14.92 -4.84 -0.74
N VAL A 313 -15.00 -5.36 0.49
CA VAL A 313 -14.50 -6.70 0.85
C VAL A 313 -15.22 -7.79 0.04
N GLU A 314 -16.55 -7.71 -0.09
CA GLU A 314 -17.29 -8.68 -0.92
C GLU A 314 -16.94 -8.55 -2.41
N SER A 315 -16.79 -7.32 -2.94
CA SER A 315 -16.37 -7.12 -4.34
C SER A 315 -14.95 -7.65 -4.61
N MET A 316 -14.07 -7.56 -3.62
CA MET A 316 -12.73 -8.17 -3.65
C MET A 316 -12.83 -9.70 -3.68
N ASP A 317 -13.64 -10.30 -2.81
CA ASP A 317 -13.86 -11.75 -2.77
C ASP A 317 -14.49 -12.28 -4.06
N ASP A 318 -15.44 -11.55 -4.67
CA ASP A 318 -16.03 -11.88 -5.98
C ASP A 318 -14.97 -11.93 -7.10
N ALA A 319 -14.03 -10.98 -7.11
CA ALA A 319 -12.93 -10.95 -8.07
C ALA A 319 -11.98 -12.15 -7.86
N VAL A 320 -11.66 -12.49 -6.61
CA VAL A 320 -10.93 -13.73 -6.28
C VAL A 320 -11.70 -14.95 -6.81
N GLY A 321 -13.01 -15.02 -6.57
CA GLY A 321 -13.87 -16.09 -7.07
C GLY A 321 -13.79 -16.26 -8.59
N THR A 322 -13.84 -15.16 -9.34
CA THR A 322 -13.71 -15.13 -10.79
C THR A 322 -12.39 -15.73 -11.28
N LEU A 323 -11.29 -15.43 -10.59
CA LEU A 323 -9.97 -16.00 -10.91
C LEU A 323 -9.94 -17.51 -10.64
N LEU A 324 -10.46 -17.96 -9.49
CA LEU A 324 -10.50 -19.38 -9.13
C LEU A 324 -11.40 -20.19 -10.07
N ASP A 325 -12.59 -19.67 -10.38
CA ASP A 325 -13.51 -20.29 -11.34
C ASP A 325 -12.86 -20.44 -12.71
N THR A 326 -12.02 -19.49 -13.10
CA THR A 326 -11.28 -19.56 -14.36
C THR A 326 -10.19 -20.64 -14.33
N LEU A 327 -9.44 -20.77 -13.23
CA LEU A 327 -8.47 -21.87 -13.10
C LEU A 327 -9.15 -23.24 -13.24
N ASP A 328 -10.32 -23.39 -12.61
CA ASP A 328 -11.10 -24.64 -12.63
C ASP A 328 -11.69 -24.88 -14.03
N ARG A 329 -12.32 -23.87 -14.65
CA ARG A 329 -12.89 -23.93 -16.00
C ARG A 329 -11.84 -24.25 -17.07
N LEU A 330 -10.63 -23.73 -16.93
CA LEU A 330 -9.52 -23.98 -17.86
C LEU A 330 -8.82 -25.31 -17.60
N GLY A 331 -9.14 -26.02 -16.51
CA GLY A 331 -8.51 -27.29 -16.15
C GLY A 331 -7.04 -27.16 -15.74
N ILE A 332 -6.62 -25.98 -15.27
CA ILE A 332 -5.22 -25.68 -14.89
C ILE A 332 -5.04 -25.48 -13.39
N ALA A 333 -6.11 -25.65 -12.61
CA ALA A 333 -6.13 -25.57 -11.15
C ALA A 333 -5.05 -26.43 -10.47
N ASP A 334 -4.88 -27.68 -10.89
CA ASP A 334 -3.91 -28.62 -10.30
C ASP A 334 -2.46 -28.37 -10.75
N ASN A 335 -2.25 -27.44 -11.67
CA ASN A 335 -0.93 -27.00 -12.14
C ASN A 335 -0.73 -25.48 -11.92
N THR A 336 -1.36 -24.90 -10.90
CA THR A 336 -1.23 -23.48 -10.57
C THR A 336 -0.94 -23.29 -9.09
N ILE A 337 0.15 -22.57 -8.79
CA ILE A 337 0.45 -22.06 -7.46
C ILE A 337 -0.38 -20.79 -7.25
N VAL A 338 -1.11 -20.70 -6.14
CA VAL A 338 -1.88 -19.51 -5.77
C VAL A 338 -1.39 -18.96 -4.44
N VAL A 339 -1.03 -17.68 -4.41
CA VAL A 339 -0.72 -16.95 -3.17
C VAL A 339 -1.79 -15.89 -2.96
N PHE A 340 -2.37 -15.82 -1.77
CA PHE A 340 -3.26 -14.73 -1.35
C PHE A 340 -2.72 -14.09 -0.06
N THR A 341 -2.51 -12.78 -0.09
CA THR A 341 -2.11 -12.00 1.10
C THR A 341 -2.52 -10.53 0.98
N ALA A 342 -2.11 -9.68 1.92
CA ALA A 342 -2.31 -8.23 1.87
C ALA A 342 -0.99 -7.47 2.07
N ASP A 343 -0.92 -6.21 1.61
CA ASP A 343 0.30 -5.41 1.67
C ASP A 343 0.54 -4.72 3.02
N ASN A 344 -0.51 -4.53 3.81
CA ASN A 344 -0.47 -4.06 5.20
C ASN A 344 -1.82 -4.30 5.90
N GLY A 345 -1.87 -4.02 7.20
CA GLY A 345 -3.11 -4.11 7.98
C GLY A 345 -4.20 -3.10 7.61
N GLY A 346 -5.40 -3.31 8.16
CA GLY A 346 -6.61 -2.56 7.81
C GLY A 346 -6.58 -1.10 8.24
N ASN A 347 -7.24 -0.23 7.48
CA ASN A 347 -7.34 1.20 7.78
C ASN A 347 -8.44 1.48 8.82
N MET A 348 -8.02 1.88 10.02
CA MET A 348 -8.90 2.18 11.16
C MET A 348 -8.97 3.69 11.47
N TYR A 349 -8.64 4.56 10.52
CA TYR A 349 -8.38 5.99 10.82
C TYR A 349 -9.13 6.99 9.96
N ASN A 350 -9.48 6.61 8.73
CA ASN A 350 -10.38 7.42 7.93
C ASN A 350 -11.82 7.33 8.45
N GLU A 351 -12.68 8.25 8.04
CA GLU A 351 -14.11 8.19 8.33
C GLU A 351 -14.90 7.90 7.05
N ILE A 352 -15.85 6.99 7.15
CA ILE A 352 -16.82 6.62 6.12
C ILE A 352 -18.06 6.05 6.81
N ASP A 353 -19.26 6.30 6.27
CA ASP A 353 -20.52 5.83 6.86
C ASP A 353 -20.72 6.23 8.34
N GLY A 354 -20.13 7.35 8.78
CA GLY A 354 -20.17 7.80 10.19
C GLY A 354 -19.34 6.93 11.15
N THR A 355 -18.39 6.16 10.64
CA THR A 355 -17.53 5.25 11.41
C THR A 355 -16.15 5.11 10.75
N VAL A 356 -15.25 4.34 11.34
CA VAL A 356 -14.02 3.89 10.67
C VAL A 356 -14.31 2.75 9.69
N PRO A 357 -13.53 2.58 8.61
CA PRO A 357 -13.75 1.54 7.59
C PRO A 357 -13.75 0.11 8.17
N THR A 358 -12.77 -0.16 9.03
CA THR A 358 -12.66 -1.46 9.69
C THR A 358 -12.12 -1.36 11.12
N SER A 359 -12.11 -2.51 11.80
CA SER A 359 -11.39 -2.77 13.03
C SER A 359 -10.54 -4.03 12.87
N ASN A 360 -9.26 -3.94 13.24
CA ASN A 360 -8.35 -5.09 13.28
C ASN A 360 -8.45 -5.88 14.61
N ALA A 361 -9.44 -5.58 15.46
CA ALA A 361 -9.59 -6.27 16.75
C ALA A 361 -9.63 -7.81 16.56
N PRO A 362 -8.96 -8.58 17.44
CA PRO A 362 -8.35 -8.18 18.71
C PRO A 362 -6.93 -7.58 18.58
N LEU A 363 -6.40 -7.45 17.37
CA LEU A 363 -5.06 -6.89 17.16
C LEU A 363 -5.05 -5.39 17.44
N ARG A 364 -3.93 -4.90 17.96
CA ARG A 364 -3.75 -3.47 18.23
C ARG A 364 -3.32 -2.73 16.98
N GLY A 365 -3.89 -1.54 16.77
CA GLY A 365 -3.52 -0.67 15.65
C GLY A 365 -4.03 -1.17 14.30
N GLY A 366 -3.54 -0.53 13.25
CA GLY A 366 -3.91 -0.74 11.86
C GLY A 366 -2.81 -0.25 10.95
N LYS A 367 -3.14 0.01 9.68
CA LYS A 367 -2.23 0.61 8.70
C LYS A 367 -1.29 1.68 9.30
N ALA A 368 -0.03 1.67 8.90
CA ALA A 368 1.03 2.55 9.38
C ALA A 368 1.48 2.37 10.85
N THR A 369 0.92 1.42 11.62
CA THR A 369 1.42 1.09 12.97
C THR A 369 2.34 -0.13 12.96
N MET A 370 3.32 -0.17 13.87
CA MET A 370 4.17 -1.37 14.09
C MET A 370 3.51 -2.46 14.96
N PHE A 371 2.29 -2.21 15.44
CA PHE A 371 1.50 -3.17 16.19
C PHE A 371 0.98 -4.30 15.26
N GLU A 372 0.47 -5.38 15.84
CA GLU A 372 -0.02 -6.56 15.11
C GLU A 372 -1.07 -6.19 14.07
N GLY A 373 -1.96 -5.25 14.38
CA GLY A 373 -3.03 -4.85 13.46
C GLY A 373 -2.54 -4.08 12.24
N GLY A 374 -1.31 -3.54 12.25
CA GLY A 374 -0.70 -2.88 11.10
C GLY A 374 0.18 -3.75 10.22
N THR A 375 0.66 -4.87 10.75
CA THR A 375 1.69 -5.70 10.12
C THR A 375 1.27 -7.15 9.91
N ARG A 376 0.31 -7.68 10.67
CA ARG A 376 -0.24 -9.01 10.45
C ARG A 376 -1.34 -8.95 9.40
N VAL A 377 -1.29 -9.85 8.43
CA VAL A 377 -2.15 -9.85 7.24
C VAL A 377 -2.73 -11.24 7.01
N PRO A 378 -3.85 -11.38 6.26
CA PRO A 378 -4.28 -12.70 5.81
C PRO A 378 -3.20 -13.36 4.94
N GLY A 379 -3.12 -14.68 4.97
CA GLY A 379 -2.12 -15.44 4.21
C GLY A 379 -2.58 -16.85 3.86
N ILE A 380 -2.70 -17.16 2.57
CA ILE A 380 -2.99 -18.50 2.05
C ILE A 380 -2.02 -18.82 0.93
N VAL A 381 -1.49 -20.05 0.92
CA VAL A 381 -0.73 -20.59 -0.21
C VAL A 381 -1.35 -21.90 -0.65
N VAL A 382 -1.69 -22.01 -1.93
CA VAL A 382 -2.06 -23.26 -2.60
C VAL A 382 -0.88 -23.65 -3.49
N MET A 383 -0.34 -24.84 -3.27
CA MET A 383 0.71 -25.42 -4.11
C MET A 383 0.38 -26.90 -4.31
N PRO A 384 -0.31 -27.27 -5.41
CA PRO A 384 -0.73 -28.65 -5.66
C PRO A 384 0.44 -29.64 -5.53
N GLY A 385 0.21 -30.74 -4.82
CA GLY A 385 1.25 -31.74 -4.52
C GLY A 385 2.24 -31.35 -3.42
N VAL A 386 2.18 -30.13 -2.89
CA VAL A 386 3.05 -29.66 -1.79
C VAL A 386 2.24 -29.33 -0.54
N THR A 387 1.27 -28.42 -0.65
CA THR A 387 0.42 -28.03 0.49
C THR A 387 -0.65 -29.07 0.75
N LEU A 388 -0.85 -29.45 2.01
CA LEU A 388 -2.02 -30.23 2.43
C LEU A 388 -3.29 -29.36 2.34
N PRO A 389 -4.31 -29.71 1.54
CA PRO A 389 -5.52 -28.89 1.40
C PRO A 389 -6.27 -28.70 2.72
N GLY A 390 -6.70 -27.47 3.00
CA GLY A 390 -7.43 -27.10 4.21
C GLY A 390 -6.58 -27.04 5.48
N SER A 391 -5.26 -27.18 5.35
CA SER A 391 -4.34 -27.16 6.48
C SER A 391 -4.09 -25.74 7.01
N ARG A 392 -3.55 -25.66 8.22
CA ARG A 392 -3.14 -24.41 8.87
C ARG A 392 -1.71 -24.52 9.38
N SER A 393 -1.01 -23.39 9.38
CA SER A 393 0.32 -23.28 9.96
C SER A 393 0.45 -22.01 10.79
N ASP A 394 1.05 -22.16 11.98
CA ASP A 394 1.46 -21.06 12.86
C ASP A 394 2.91 -20.63 12.59
N THR A 395 3.52 -21.12 11.49
CA THR A 395 4.84 -20.64 11.06
C THR A 395 4.77 -19.15 10.74
N ILE A 396 5.75 -18.40 11.24
CA ILE A 396 5.89 -16.97 10.95
C ILE A 396 6.47 -16.80 9.54
N ILE A 397 5.70 -16.16 8.66
CA ILE A 397 6.11 -15.83 7.28
C ILE A 397 6.01 -14.33 7.03
N GLN A 398 6.77 -13.82 6.06
CA GLN A 398 6.81 -12.41 5.69
C GLN A 398 6.77 -12.20 4.16
N SER A 399 6.39 -11.02 3.70
CA SER A 399 6.23 -10.71 2.27
C SER A 399 7.47 -10.97 1.41
N GLU A 400 8.67 -10.68 1.89
CA GLU A 400 9.92 -10.94 1.17
C GLU A 400 10.24 -12.43 1.03
N ASP A 401 9.57 -13.33 1.77
CA ASP A 401 9.79 -14.77 1.71
C ASP A 401 9.21 -15.38 0.41
N TYR A 402 8.20 -14.75 -0.21
CA TYR A 402 7.52 -15.33 -1.37
C TYR A 402 8.42 -15.50 -2.59
N TYR A 403 9.33 -14.55 -2.84
CA TYR A 403 10.24 -14.63 -3.99
C TYR A 403 11.17 -15.86 -3.89
N PRO A 404 12.03 -16.02 -2.87
CA PRO A 404 12.88 -17.20 -2.77
C PRO A 404 12.08 -18.52 -2.69
N THR A 405 10.87 -18.49 -2.11
CA THR A 405 9.96 -19.65 -2.09
C THR A 405 9.54 -20.07 -3.50
N LEU A 406 9.13 -19.12 -4.33
CA LEU A 406 8.70 -19.40 -5.71
C LEU A 406 9.87 -19.90 -6.56
N LEU A 407 11.08 -19.34 -6.38
CA LEU A 407 12.26 -19.87 -7.08
C LEU A 407 12.56 -21.32 -6.70
N GLU A 408 12.56 -21.64 -5.40
CA GLU A 408 12.79 -23.01 -4.95
C GLU A 408 11.70 -23.97 -5.45
N ALA A 409 10.42 -23.59 -5.31
CA ALA A 409 9.29 -24.40 -5.75
C ALA A 409 9.30 -24.68 -7.26
N LEU A 410 9.73 -23.71 -8.05
CA LEU A 410 9.82 -23.81 -9.51
C LEU A 410 11.14 -24.37 -10.00
N SER A 411 12.07 -24.72 -9.09
CA SER A 411 13.44 -25.15 -9.42
C SER A 411 14.20 -24.15 -10.31
N ILE A 412 13.95 -22.85 -10.11
CA ILE A 412 14.63 -21.75 -10.80
C ILE A 412 15.82 -21.33 -9.94
N LYS A 413 17.01 -21.30 -10.55
CA LYS A 413 18.21 -20.83 -9.87
C LYS A 413 18.20 -19.30 -9.81
N PRO A 414 18.47 -18.68 -8.64
CA PRO A 414 18.73 -17.26 -8.56
C PRO A 414 19.88 -16.85 -9.50
N ALA A 415 19.88 -15.61 -9.97
CA ALA A 415 21.04 -15.07 -10.67
C ALA A 415 22.26 -15.01 -9.73
N PRO A 416 23.51 -15.07 -10.23
CA PRO A 416 24.70 -15.20 -9.38
C PRO A 416 24.83 -14.17 -8.24
N ASP A 417 24.46 -12.91 -8.50
CA ASP A 417 24.54 -11.81 -7.53
C ASP A 417 23.18 -11.48 -6.88
N GLN A 418 22.16 -12.29 -7.14
CA GLN A 418 20.83 -12.06 -6.60
C GLN A 418 20.81 -12.38 -5.11
N ARG A 419 20.44 -11.38 -4.33
CA ARG A 419 20.31 -11.47 -2.88
C ARG A 419 18.85 -11.51 -2.48
N PHE A 420 18.57 -12.21 -1.39
CA PHE A 420 17.29 -12.17 -0.70
C PHE A 420 17.51 -11.80 0.76
N ASP A 421 16.57 -11.04 1.33
CA ASP A 421 16.41 -10.88 2.78
C ASP A 421 15.35 -11.84 3.32
N GLY A 422 14.39 -12.23 2.48
CA GLY A 422 13.44 -13.31 2.79
C GLY A 422 14.08 -14.69 2.68
N ILE A 423 13.40 -15.68 3.26
CA ILE A 423 13.77 -17.10 3.18
C ILE A 423 12.66 -17.90 2.51
N SER A 424 12.99 -19.04 1.93
CA SER A 424 11.96 -19.92 1.40
C SER A 424 11.11 -20.54 2.52
N ILE A 425 9.78 -20.45 2.38
CA ILE A 425 8.81 -21.06 3.29
C ILE A 425 8.39 -22.46 2.81
N LEU A 426 9.05 -23.03 1.80
CA LEU A 426 8.75 -24.36 1.28
C LEU A 426 8.77 -25.47 2.35
N PRO A 427 9.67 -25.45 3.35
CA PRO A 427 9.60 -26.40 4.47
C PRO A 427 8.26 -26.34 5.22
N ALA A 428 7.76 -25.13 5.49
CA ALA A 428 6.47 -24.93 6.16
C ALA A 428 5.29 -25.40 5.30
N LEU A 429 5.33 -25.15 3.99
CA LEU A 429 4.31 -25.59 3.05
C LEU A 429 4.21 -27.12 2.95
N LYS A 430 5.31 -27.83 3.19
CA LYS A 430 5.37 -29.30 3.29
C LYS A 430 4.94 -29.84 4.67
N GLY A 431 4.56 -28.96 5.61
CA GLY A 431 4.20 -29.29 6.98
C GLY A 431 5.38 -29.50 7.94
N GLY A 432 6.60 -29.12 7.53
CA GLY A 432 7.79 -29.15 8.37
C GLY A 432 8.05 -27.84 9.11
N ASP A 433 9.06 -27.84 9.97
CA ASP A 433 9.49 -26.65 10.69
C ASP A 433 10.28 -25.69 9.78
N LEU A 434 10.12 -24.38 10.01
CA LEU A 434 10.90 -23.34 9.38
C LEU A 434 11.81 -22.67 10.42
N VAL A 435 13.12 -22.87 10.28
CA VAL A 435 14.11 -22.22 11.15
C VAL A 435 14.36 -20.79 10.65
N ARG A 436 14.06 -19.80 11.49
CA ARG A 436 14.38 -18.39 11.23
C ARG A 436 14.69 -17.64 12.51
N ASP A 437 15.57 -16.66 12.42
CA ASP A 437 15.92 -15.81 13.56
C ASP A 437 14.81 -14.80 13.90
N GLY A 438 14.02 -14.38 12.91
CA GLY A 438 12.88 -13.49 13.09
C GLY A 438 12.35 -12.95 11.76
N VAL A 439 11.28 -12.17 11.86
CA VAL A 439 10.80 -11.25 10.80
C VAL A 439 10.95 -9.82 11.27
N PHE A 440 11.23 -8.90 10.35
CA PHE A 440 11.54 -7.50 10.69
C PHE A 440 10.69 -6.53 9.89
N GLN A 441 10.09 -5.55 10.56
CA GLN A 441 9.43 -4.43 9.89
C GLN A 441 10.23 -3.16 10.16
N TYR A 442 10.48 -2.40 9.09
CA TYR A 442 11.26 -1.17 9.15
C TYR A 442 10.44 0.03 8.67
N PHE A 443 10.07 0.91 9.61
CA PHE A 443 9.26 2.08 9.34
C PHE A 443 9.84 3.31 10.06
N PRO A 444 10.92 3.90 9.53
CA PRO A 444 11.67 4.97 10.18
C PRO A 444 11.01 6.35 10.02
N HIS A 445 9.67 6.43 10.05
CA HIS A 445 8.93 7.65 9.73
C HIS A 445 7.83 7.96 10.74
N ASP A 446 7.46 9.23 10.79
CA ASP A 446 6.26 9.73 11.47
C ASP A 446 5.12 9.89 10.45
N PRO A 447 4.18 8.94 10.31
CA PRO A 447 3.05 9.10 9.40
C PRO A 447 2.14 10.25 9.84
N GLY A 448 1.43 10.85 8.88
CA GLY A 448 0.41 11.85 9.18
C GLY A 448 -0.90 11.27 9.72
N VAL A 449 -1.15 9.97 9.48
CA VAL A 449 -2.31 9.21 9.94
C VAL A 449 -1.90 7.74 10.19
N PRO A 450 -2.15 7.19 11.40
CA PRO A 450 -2.55 7.92 12.59
C PRO A 450 -1.44 8.89 13.04
N ASP A 451 -1.85 10.01 13.64
CA ASP A 451 -0.94 11.10 14.01
C ASP A 451 -0.01 10.67 15.18
N TRP A 452 1.10 11.39 15.36
CA TRP A 452 2.04 11.23 16.49
C TRP A 452 2.75 9.87 16.63
N LEU A 453 2.69 8.98 15.65
CA LEU A 453 3.49 7.75 15.68
C LEU A 453 4.98 8.07 15.45
N PRO A 454 5.89 7.62 16.33
CA PRO A 454 7.32 7.86 16.16
C PRO A 454 7.97 6.83 15.21
N PRO A 455 9.12 7.15 14.60
CA PRO A 455 9.91 6.22 13.80
C PRO A 455 10.27 4.96 14.56
N ALA A 456 10.08 3.79 13.94
CA ALA A 456 10.28 2.51 14.60
C ALA A 456 10.82 1.40 13.70
N VAL A 457 11.33 0.35 14.35
CA VAL A 457 11.67 -0.94 13.76
C VAL A 457 11.19 -2.04 14.71
N SER A 458 10.71 -3.16 14.19
CA SER A 458 10.30 -4.29 15.00
C SER A 458 10.97 -5.59 14.57
N VAL A 459 11.14 -6.49 15.53
CA VAL A 459 11.47 -7.89 15.30
C VAL A 459 10.42 -8.77 15.97
N HIS A 460 9.98 -9.80 15.26
CA HIS A 460 9.13 -10.85 15.80
C HIS A 460 9.84 -12.20 15.67
N ARG A 461 10.11 -12.83 16.82
CA ARG A 461 10.83 -14.11 16.96
C ARG A 461 10.14 -15.02 17.96
N GLY A 462 9.71 -16.20 17.51
CA GLY A 462 8.91 -17.09 18.34
C GLY A 462 7.67 -16.35 18.85
N ASP A 463 7.33 -16.47 20.14
CA ASP A 463 6.17 -15.75 20.71
C ASP A 463 6.45 -14.28 21.05
N TRP A 464 7.66 -13.77 20.82
CA TRP A 464 8.09 -12.46 21.29
C TRP A 464 8.20 -11.44 20.16
N LYS A 465 7.65 -10.25 20.42
CA LYS A 465 7.78 -9.10 19.53
C LYS A 465 8.35 -7.92 20.28
N LEU A 466 9.43 -7.36 19.74
CA LEU A 466 10.05 -6.12 20.21
C LEU A 466 9.80 -5.03 19.16
N ILE A 467 9.30 -3.88 19.60
CA ILE A 467 9.25 -2.64 18.83
C ILE A 467 10.26 -1.68 19.46
N ARG A 468 11.28 -1.30 18.69
CA ARG A 468 12.23 -0.24 19.02
C ARG A 468 11.75 1.07 18.40
N ILE A 469 11.59 2.08 19.23
CA ILE A 469 11.31 3.46 18.82
C ILE A 469 12.62 4.23 18.78
N PHE A 470 13.00 4.75 17.60
CA PHE A 470 14.26 5.43 17.39
C PHE A 470 14.33 6.70 18.26
N HIS A 471 15.42 6.85 19.04
CA HIS A 471 15.65 7.94 19.98
C HIS A 471 14.47 8.26 20.93
N GLY A 472 13.56 7.31 21.16
CA GLY A 472 12.34 7.51 21.94
C GLY A 472 12.55 7.58 23.46
N GLY A 473 13.72 7.15 23.95
CA GLY A 473 14.09 7.11 25.36
C GLY A 473 14.65 8.43 25.90
N GLU A 474 15.21 8.38 27.10
CA GLU A 474 15.92 9.51 27.71
C GLU A 474 17.32 9.66 27.10
N LYS A 475 17.85 10.89 27.07
CA LYS A 475 19.23 11.20 26.64
C LYS A 475 19.59 10.63 25.26
N GLY A 476 18.61 10.55 24.35
CA GLY A 476 18.80 10.07 22.98
C GLY A 476 18.82 8.54 22.83
N ALA A 477 18.62 7.77 23.91
CA ALA A 477 18.48 6.33 23.85
C ALA A 477 17.20 5.91 23.10
N HIS A 478 17.13 4.64 22.68
CA HIS A 478 15.90 4.06 22.14
C HIS A 478 14.86 3.80 23.25
N ARG A 479 13.58 3.76 22.88
CA ARG A 479 12.49 3.27 23.75
C ARG A 479 11.99 1.93 23.20
N TYR A 480 11.67 1.02 24.10
CA TYR A 480 11.34 -0.36 23.76
C TYR A 480 9.92 -0.73 24.23
N LEU A 481 9.17 -1.37 23.35
CA LEU A 481 7.92 -2.04 23.66
C LEU A 481 8.09 -3.55 23.39
N LEU A 482 7.93 -4.39 24.41
CA LEU A 482 8.10 -5.83 24.31
C LEU A 482 6.79 -6.53 24.66
N PHE A 483 6.33 -7.43 23.79
CA PHE A 483 5.08 -8.18 23.96
C PHE A 483 5.31 -9.68 23.77
N ASN A 484 4.52 -10.49 24.50
CA ASN A 484 4.39 -11.92 24.24
C ASN A 484 3.06 -12.15 23.50
N LEU A 485 3.10 -12.51 22.23
CA LEU A 485 1.92 -12.58 21.37
C LEU A 485 1.10 -13.87 21.55
N ARG A 486 1.66 -14.89 22.22
CA ARG A 486 0.89 -16.08 22.61
C ARG A 486 -0.09 -15.74 23.72
N ASP A 487 0.36 -14.96 24.70
CA ASP A 487 -0.41 -14.64 25.91
C ASP A 487 -1.13 -13.28 25.80
N ASP A 488 -0.67 -12.39 24.92
CA ASP A 488 -1.17 -11.01 24.73
C ASP A 488 -1.16 -10.60 23.24
N LEU A 489 -2.06 -11.20 22.46
CA LEU A 489 -2.23 -10.90 21.02
C LEU A 489 -2.58 -9.43 20.74
N GLY A 490 -3.21 -8.76 21.71
CA GLY A 490 -3.60 -7.36 21.61
C GLY A 490 -2.52 -6.37 22.05
N GLU A 491 -1.30 -6.82 22.34
CA GLU A 491 -0.15 -5.97 22.72
C GLU A 491 -0.51 -4.92 23.79
N LYS A 492 -1.22 -5.37 24.83
CA LYS A 492 -1.74 -4.53 25.91
C LYS A 492 -0.69 -4.27 26.99
N VAL A 493 0.16 -5.25 27.28
CA VAL A 493 1.11 -5.20 28.40
C VAL A 493 2.53 -5.12 27.88
N ASN A 494 3.15 -3.94 27.99
CA ASN A 494 4.57 -3.78 27.71
C ASN A 494 5.43 -4.46 28.80
N LEU A 495 6.19 -5.48 28.41
CA LEU A 495 7.05 -6.27 29.28
C LEU A 495 8.52 -5.82 29.27
N ALA A 496 8.88 -4.76 28.54
CA ALA A 496 10.28 -4.36 28.34
C ALA A 496 11.02 -4.14 29.66
N ALA A 497 10.41 -3.43 30.61
CA ALA A 497 11.00 -3.18 31.93
C ALA A 497 11.13 -4.46 32.79
N ARG A 498 10.33 -5.50 32.51
CA ARG A 498 10.34 -6.78 33.25
C ARG A 498 11.28 -7.81 32.64
N LYS A 499 11.76 -7.59 31.41
CA LYS A 499 12.60 -8.54 30.65
C LYS A 499 13.74 -7.83 29.91
N PRO A 500 14.61 -7.08 30.62
CA PRO A 500 15.67 -6.29 29.98
C PRO A 500 16.68 -7.13 29.20
N GLU A 501 16.98 -8.35 29.66
CA GLU A 501 17.88 -9.28 28.95
C GLU A 501 17.31 -9.70 27.59
N LEU A 502 16.02 -10.02 27.53
CA LEU A 502 15.34 -10.36 26.28
C LEU A 502 15.19 -9.15 25.35
N VAL A 503 15.01 -7.94 25.91
CA VAL A 503 15.06 -6.70 25.12
C VAL A 503 16.43 -6.59 24.46
N ALA A 504 17.52 -6.69 25.23
CA ALA A 504 18.88 -6.58 24.67
C ALA A 504 19.16 -7.64 23.59
N GLU A 505 18.69 -8.87 23.80
CA GLU A 505 18.84 -9.96 22.83
C GLU A 505 18.10 -9.68 21.51
N LEU A 506 16.82 -9.33 21.58
CA LEU A 506 16.02 -8.99 20.39
C LEU A 506 16.52 -7.71 19.72
N ASP A 507 17.04 -6.78 20.51
CA ASP A 507 17.58 -5.53 19.98
C ASP A 507 18.89 -5.73 19.22
N ALA A 508 19.73 -6.69 19.64
CA ALA A 508 20.91 -7.11 18.90
C ALA A 508 20.56 -7.73 17.53
N LEU A 509 19.41 -8.41 17.42
CA LEU A 509 18.90 -8.87 16.12
C LEU A 509 18.50 -7.69 15.23
N ILE A 510 17.87 -6.65 15.80
CA ILE A 510 17.56 -5.41 15.07
C ILE A 510 18.85 -4.75 14.57
N GLU A 511 19.88 -4.61 15.40
CA GLU A 511 21.18 -4.05 14.97
C GLU A 511 21.78 -4.83 13.81
N THR A 512 21.78 -6.16 13.92
CA THR A 512 22.30 -7.05 12.87
C THR A 512 21.51 -6.88 11.58
N PHE A 513 20.18 -6.80 11.67
CA PHE A 513 19.30 -6.56 10.53
C PHE A 513 19.57 -5.20 9.87
N LEU A 514 19.67 -4.11 10.63
CA LEU A 514 19.93 -2.76 10.12
C LEU A 514 21.29 -2.67 9.43
N ALA A 515 22.33 -3.29 10.03
CA ALA A 515 23.66 -3.36 9.44
C ALA A 515 23.68 -4.18 8.13
N ASN A 516 23.06 -5.37 8.14
CA ASN A 516 23.01 -6.27 6.99
C ASN A 516 22.24 -5.67 5.81
N THR A 517 21.17 -4.93 6.10
CA THR A 517 20.35 -4.23 5.08
C THR A 517 20.98 -2.92 4.62
N LYS A 518 22.02 -2.42 5.34
CA LYS A 518 22.59 -1.08 5.14
C LYS A 518 21.50 0.00 5.26
N ALA A 519 20.59 -0.18 6.22
CA ALA A 519 19.46 0.72 6.42
C ALA A 519 19.94 2.14 6.77
N VAL A 520 19.33 3.15 6.14
CA VAL A 520 19.50 4.55 6.56
C VAL A 520 18.58 4.81 7.75
N VAL A 521 19.16 4.85 8.96
CA VAL A 521 18.43 4.98 10.22
C VAL A 521 18.10 6.44 10.58
N PRO A 522 17.00 6.69 11.32
CA PRO A 522 16.78 7.99 11.93
C PRO A 522 17.94 8.42 12.82
N VAL A 523 18.20 9.72 12.88
CA VAL A 523 19.19 10.31 13.79
C VAL A 523 18.51 11.16 14.85
N ALA A 524 19.14 11.36 16.00
CA ALA A 524 18.60 12.23 17.05
C ALA A 524 18.36 13.64 16.51
N ASN A 525 17.23 14.26 16.89
CA ASN A 525 16.92 15.63 16.49
C ASN A 525 17.59 16.63 17.45
N PRO A 526 18.62 17.39 17.02
CA PRO A 526 19.26 18.39 17.88
C PRO A 526 18.34 19.56 18.23
N ALA A 527 17.23 19.74 17.49
CA ALA A 527 16.21 20.75 17.77
C ALA A 527 15.09 20.26 18.69
N PHE A 528 15.19 19.03 19.23
CA PHE A 528 14.16 18.45 20.09
C PHE A 528 13.95 19.29 21.35
N ASP A 529 12.69 19.61 21.62
CA ASP A 529 12.23 20.35 22.78
C ASP A 529 11.27 19.46 23.59
N PRO A 530 11.69 18.95 24.78
CA PRO A 530 10.84 18.09 25.60
C PRO A 530 9.50 18.73 25.97
N ALA A 531 9.42 20.07 26.04
CA ALA A 531 8.17 20.77 26.36
C ALA A 531 7.13 20.73 25.23
N LYS A 532 7.54 20.32 24.02
CA LYS A 532 6.68 20.20 22.83
C LYS A 532 6.35 18.74 22.47
N TYR A 533 6.93 17.78 23.19
CA TYR A 533 6.67 16.37 22.97
C TYR A 533 5.53 15.88 23.84
N HIS A 534 4.50 15.33 23.21
CA HIS A 534 3.30 14.83 23.85
C HIS A 534 3.20 13.31 23.70
N PRO A 535 3.91 12.52 24.53
CA PRO A 535 3.89 11.05 24.44
C PRO A 535 2.48 10.46 24.62
N GLU A 536 1.60 11.16 25.32
CA GLU A 536 0.19 10.80 25.50
C GLU A 536 -0.63 10.83 24.21
N LEU A 537 -0.14 11.52 23.16
CA LEU A 537 -0.80 11.60 21.86
C LEU A 537 -0.34 10.52 20.88
N GLU A 538 0.71 9.73 21.21
CA GLU A 538 1.26 8.72 20.31
C GLU A 538 0.21 7.70 19.86
N GLY A 539 -0.07 7.67 18.54
CA GLY A 539 -1.06 6.77 17.96
C GLY A 539 -2.50 7.09 18.35
N VAL A 540 -2.74 8.16 19.10
CA VAL A 540 -4.07 8.71 19.33
C VAL A 540 -4.44 9.50 18.07
N GLN A 541 -5.38 8.94 17.31
CA GLN A 541 -6.01 9.70 16.25
C GLN A 541 -6.84 10.79 16.93
N THR A 542 -6.28 11.99 16.99
CA THR A 542 -7.09 13.15 17.31
C THR A 542 -8.15 13.27 16.22
N ASN A 543 -9.44 13.34 16.59
CA ASN A 543 -10.50 13.88 15.72
C ASN A 543 -10.20 15.36 15.48
N LYS A 544 -9.05 15.65 14.88
CA LYS A 544 -8.81 16.91 14.25
C LYS A 544 -9.58 16.79 12.94
N GLU A 545 -10.77 17.40 12.91
CA GLU A 545 -10.89 18.48 11.94
C GLU A 545 -9.58 19.28 12.08
N LYS A 546 -8.55 19.02 11.26
CA LYS A 546 -7.35 19.85 11.29
C LYS A 546 -7.79 21.17 10.65
N PRO A 547 -7.96 22.29 11.40
CA PRO A 547 -7.75 23.58 10.78
C PRO A 547 -6.34 23.52 10.18
N ARG A 548 -6.20 23.90 8.91
CA ARG A 548 -4.92 23.92 8.20
C ARG A 548 -3.90 24.71 9.03
N GLN A 549 -3.03 24.02 9.77
CA GLN A 549 -1.90 24.66 10.44
C GLN A 549 -0.86 25.02 9.38
N LYS A 550 -0.56 26.32 9.31
CA LYS A 550 0.49 26.92 8.49
C LYS A 550 1.85 26.27 8.79
N PRO A 551 2.69 25.95 7.78
CA PRO A 551 4.09 25.63 8.03
C PRO A 551 4.82 26.86 8.58
N ALA A 552 5.63 26.65 9.61
CA ALA A 552 6.53 27.67 10.15
C ALA A 552 7.47 28.20 9.07
N THR A 553 7.62 29.52 9.03
CA THR A 553 8.49 30.28 8.14
C THR A 553 9.96 29.89 8.32
N LYS A 554 10.61 29.37 7.27
CA LYS A 554 12.07 29.47 7.12
C LYS A 554 12.42 30.89 6.64
N PRO A 555 13.55 31.47 7.09
CA PRO A 555 13.98 32.78 6.62
C PRO A 555 14.20 32.76 5.10
N ALA A 556 13.65 33.78 4.44
CA ALA A 556 13.64 33.90 2.99
C ALA A 556 15.07 34.01 2.42
N ASN A 557 15.34 33.23 1.38
CA ASN A 557 16.48 33.43 0.49
C ASN A 557 16.02 34.44 -0.60
N PRO A 558 16.65 35.61 -0.78
CA PRO A 558 16.08 36.75 -1.51
C PRO A 558 16.07 36.64 -3.04
N ALA A 559 16.14 35.43 -3.63
CA ALA A 559 16.41 35.27 -5.06
C ALA A 559 15.28 34.63 -5.89
N ASN A 560 14.08 34.37 -5.36
CA ASN A 560 12.95 33.88 -6.17
C ASN A 560 11.58 34.21 -5.55
N PRO A 561 10.66 34.92 -6.24
CA PRO A 561 9.29 35.11 -5.76
C PRO A 561 8.48 33.80 -5.90
N PRO A 562 7.77 33.32 -4.86
CA PRO A 562 6.95 32.12 -4.95
C PRO A 562 5.63 32.38 -5.70
N LYS A 563 5.26 31.43 -6.58
CA LYS A 563 3.93 31.36 -7.21
C LYS A 563 2.86 31.06 -6.15
N GLY A 564 1.86 31.93 -6.03
CA GLY A 564 0.72 31.78 -5.11
C GLY A 564 -0.16 30.57 -5.45
N LYS A 565 -0.59 29.83 -4.42
CA LYS A 565 -1.66 28.82 -4.48
C LYS A 565 -2.94 29.48 -3.96
N ASP A 566 -3.98 29.54 -4.79
CA ASP A 566 -5.34 29.97 -4.42
C ASP A 566 -5.97 28.99 -3.42
N ASP A 567 -6.40 29.51 -2.27
CA ASP A 567 -7.13 28.83 -1.20
C ASP A 567 -8.59 29.30 -1.05
N GLY A 568 -9.20 29.83 -2.12
CA GLY A 568 -10.48 30.60 -2.08
C GLY A 568 -11.82 29.85 -2.23
N GLU A 569 -11.91 28.52 -2.28
CA GLU A 569 -13.18 27.84 -2.65
C GLU A 569 -14.34 27.97 -1.63
N THR A 570 -14.09 28.10 -0.33
CA THR A 570 -15.16 28.25 0.69
C THR A 570 -15.66 29.68 0.86
N VAL A 571 -14.85 30.68 0.50
CA VAL A 571 -15.16 32.11 0.74
C VAL A 571 -15.90 32.73 -0.45
N LEU A 572 -15.74 32.16 -1.65
CA LEU A 572 -16.41 32.63 -2.87
C LEU A 572 -17.67 31.82 -3.22
N GLN A 573 -18.12 30.93 -2.32
CA GLN A 573 -19.40 30.22 -2.41
C GLN A 573 -19.71 29.61 -3.79
N GLY A 574 -18.72 28.90 -4.34
CA GLY A 574 -18.84 28.22 -5.65
C GLY A 574 -18.35 29.04 -6.84
N TRP A 575 -18.07 30.34 -6.66
CA TRP A 575 -17.39 31.16 -7.66
C TRP A 575 -15.87 30.94 -7.64
N LYS A 576 -15.25 30.90 -8.81
CA LYS A 576 -13.80 30.62 -8.97
C LYS A 576 -13.11 31.73 -9.77
N PRO A 577 -12.11 32.42 -9.21
CA PRO A 577 -11.36 33.43 -9.95
C PRO A 577 -10.37 32.75 -10.90
N ARG A 578 -10.23 33.30 -12.11
CA ARG A 578 -9.27 32.84 -13.14
C ARG A 578 -8.64 34.06 -13.79
N GLY A 579 -7.31 34.10 -13.85
CA GLY A 579 -6.58 35.28 -14.36
C GLY A 579 -6.69 36.52 -13.45
N CYS A 580 -7.27 36.36 -12.26
CA CYS A 580 -7.37 37.36 -11.21
C CYS A 580 -7.22 36.69 -9.84
N THR A 581 -6.89 37.48 -8.82
CA THR A 581 -6.97 37.08 -7.41
C THR A 581 -8.25 37.64 -6.82
N ALA A 582 -8.86 36.91 -5.90
CA ALA A 582 -10.06 37.31 -5.18
C ALA A 582 -9.82 37.28 -3.68
N THR A 583 -10.16 38.35 -2.98
CA THR A 583 -10.13 38.42 -1.51
C THR A 583 -11.48 38.87 -1.02
N VAL A 584 -12.06 38.17 -0.05
CA VAL A 584 -13.33 38.56 0.56
C VAL A 584 -13.07 39.14 1.94
N LYS A 585 -13.65 40.30 2.22
CA LYS A 585 -13.59 40.95 3.53
C LYS A 585 -14.90 41.69 3.77
N ASP A 586 -15.49 41.49 4.95
CA ASP A 586 -16.74 42.15 5.38
C ASP A 586 -17.89 42.00 4.36
N GLY A 587 -17.97 40.83 3.73
CA GLY A 587 -18.97 40.48 2.70
C GLY A 587 -18.69 40.98 1.29
N ILE A 588 -17.54 41.62 1.06
CA ILE A 588 -17.18 42.21 -0.23
C ILE A 588 -16.03 41.42 -0.88
N VAL A 589 -16.25 40.93 -2.10
CA VAL A 589 -15.19 40.37 -2.95
C VAL A 589 -14.43 41.49 -3.61
N THR A 590 -13.14 41.58 -3.37
CA THR A 590 -12.22 42.44 -4.11
C THR A 590 -11.41 41.60 -5.10
N LEU A 591 -11.54 41.90 -6.39
CA LEU A 591 -10.91 41.20 -7.49
C LEU A 591 -9.78 42.06 -8.10
N ASN A 592 -8.58 41.50 -8.15
CA ASN A 592 -7.41 42.12 -8.78
C ASN A 592 -6.97 41.31 -9.99
N LYS A 593 -6.76 41.97 -11.12
CA LYS A 593 -6.27 41.31 -12.35
C LYS A 593 -4.82 40.86 -12.17
N THR A 594 -4.53 39.61 -12.55
CA THR A 594 -3.18 39.03 -12.49
C THR A 594 -2.72 38.39 -13.81
N GLY A 595 -3.62 38.28 -14.80
CA GLY A 595 -3.34 37.70 -16.11
C GLY A 595 -4.24 38.23 -17.23
N PRO A 596 -4.09 37.68 -18.46
CA PRO A 596 -4.95 38.02 -19.58
C PRO A 596 -6.37 37.45 -19.40
N ALA A 597 -7.39 38.20 -19.81
CA ALA A 597 -8.81 37.84 -19.74
C ALA A 597 -9.28 37.33 -18.35
N PRO A 598 -9.11 38.12 -17.27
CA PRO A 598 -9.57 37.76 -15.94
C PRO A 598 -11.10 37.54 -15.87
N PHE A 599 -11.56 36.50 -15.18
CA PHE A 599 -13.00 36.28 -14.92
C PHE A 599 -13.28 35.60 -13.59
N LEU A 600 -14.52 35.75 -13.12
CA LEU A 600 -15.10 34.97 -12.04
C LEU A 600 -16.09 33.94 -12.62
N GLY A 601 -15.84 32.64 -12.40
CA GLY A 601 -16.60 31.55 -13.00
C GLY A 601 -17.50 30.80 -12.02
N PHE A 602 -18.68 30.36 -12.44
CA PHE A 602 -19.65 29.62 -11.63
C PHE A 602 -20.29 28.47 -12.41
N ALA A 603 -20.46 27.31 -11.76
CA ALA A 603 -21.13 26.16 -12.35
C ALA A 603 -22.66 26.36 -12.32
N ALA A 604 -23.21 26.83 -13.44
CA ALA A 604 -24.60 27.23 -13.61
C ALA A 604 -25.45 26.16 -14.33
N GLY A 605 -25.03 24.89 -14.35
CA GLY A 605 -25.66 23.83 -15.14
C GLY A 605 -27.13 23.54 -14.79
N LYS A 606 -27.60 23.97 -13.62
CA LYS A 606 -29.01 23.85 -13.20
C LYS A 606 -29.90 24.92 -13.85
N TYR A 607 -29.34 26.07 -14.21
CA TYR A 607 -30.07 27.18 -14.85
C TYR A 607 -30.21 26.95 -16.34
N SER A 608 -31.41 27.12 -16.87
CA SER A 608 -31.73 26.90 -18.28
C SER A 608 -32.74 27.92 -18.81
N GLY A 609 -32.54 28.35 -20.05
CA GLY A 609 -33.37 29.36 -20.71
C GLY A 609 -32.94 30.81 -20.42
N PRO A 610 -33.73 31.81 -20.85
CA PRO A 610 -33.36 33.22 -20.71
C PRO A 610 -33.08 33.55 -19.24
N THR A 611 -31.89 34.07 -18.97
CA THR A 611 -31.39 34.26 -17.62
C THR A 611 -31.03 35.71 -17.39
N THR A 612 -31.54 36.29 -16.31
CA THR A 612 -31.12 37.60 -15.82
C THR A 612 -29.99 37.41 -14.80
N VAL A 613 -28.85 38.05 -15.03
CA VAL A 613 -27.76 38.16 -14.07
C VAL A 613 -27.78 39.56 -13.45
N ARG A 614 -27.87 39.64 -12.12
CA ARG A 614 -27.77 40.89 -11.36
C ARG A 614 -26.52 40.88 -10.50
N LEU A 615 -25.84 42.01 -10.39
CA LEU A 615 -24.64 42.17 -9.58
C LEU A 615 -24.60 43.57 -8.96
N ARG A 616 -24.25 43.64 -7.67
CA ARG A 616 -23.93 44.91 -7.01
C ARG A 616 -22.43 45.08 -6.97
N ILE A 617 -21.94 46.12 -7.63
CA ILE A 617 -20.53 46.26 -7.99
C ILE A 617 -20.02 47.69 -7.82
N LYS A 618 -18.73 47.79 -7.50
CA LYS A 618 -17.95 49.04 -7.49
C LYS A 618 -16.72 48.84 -8.37
N SER A 619 -16.58 49.67 -9.40
CA SER A 619 -15.58 49.49 -10.47
C SER A 619 -15.32 50.81 -11.21
N GLU A 620 -14.33 50.85 -12.10
CA GLU A 620 -14.19 51.94 -13.07
C GLU A 620 -15.19 51.75 -14.22
N ALA A 621 -15.53 52.83 -14.93
CA ALA A 621 -16.42 52.73 -16.07
C ALA A 621 -15.71 51.97 -17.21
N ALA A 622 -16.29 50.86 -17.66
CA ALA A 622 -15.68 50.01 -18.67
C ALA A 622 -16.71 49.09 -19.35
N VAL A 623 -16.39 48.59 -20.53
CA VAL A 623 -17.19 47.57 -21.22
C VAL A 623 -16.58 46.19 -20.93
N SER A 624 -17.43 45.20 -20.67
CA SER A 624 -17.03 43.81 -20.52
C SER A 624 -18.16 42.88 -21.00
N HIS A 625 -18.06 41.60 -20.71
CA HIS A 625 -19.03 40.60 -21.10
C HIS A 625 -19.15 39.46 -20.09
N ILE A 626 -20.26 38.74 -20.18
CA ILE A 626 -20.51 37.48 -19.50
C ILE A 626 -20.53 36.38 -20.54
N ASP A 627 -19.72 35.34 -20.35
CA ASP A 627 -19.79 34.11 -21.13
C ASP A 627 -20.65 33.07 -20.43
N TRP A 628 -21.35 32.23 -21.19
CA TRP A 628 -21.85 30.96 -20.72
C TRP A 628 -21.51 29.82 -21.68
N LEU A 629 -21.23 28.65 -21.12
CA LEU A 629 -20.69 27.48 -21.82
C LEU A 629 -21.62 26.28 -21.60
N PRO A 630 -22.69 26.13 -22.40
CA PRO A 630 -23.67 25.05 -22.26
C PRO A 630 -23.06 23.67 -22.47
N ASP A 631 -22.06 23.56 -23.36
CA ASP A 631 -21.54 22.30 -23.88
C ASP A 631 -20.17 21.92 -23.27
N GLY A 632 -19.75 22.61 -22.20
CA GLY A 632 -18.49 22.36 -21.50
C GLY A 632 -17.37 23.36 -21.80
N LEU A 633 -16.25 23.24 -21.08
CA LEU A 633 -15.19 24.26 -21.02
C LEU A 633 -14.37 24.39 -22.32
N ASP A 634 -14.34 23.35 -23.14
CA ASP A 634 -13.54 23.26 -24.37
C ASP A 634 -14.37 23.53 -25.66
N LYS A 635 -15.60 24.02 -25.49
CA LYS A 635 -16.51 24.39 -26.59
C LYS A 635 -16.65 25.91 -26.69
N PRO A 636 -17.07 26.45 -27.86
CA PRO A 636 -17.26 27.88 -28.03
C PRO A 636 -18.25 28.45 -27.00
N ALA A 637 -17.85 29.55 -26.35
CA ALA A 637 -18.72 30.26 -25.42
C ALA A 637 -19.79 31.08 -26.17
N ARG A 638 -20.91 31.31 -25.51
CA ARG A 638 -21.89 32.33 -25.90
C ARG A 638 -21.69 33.53 -24.98
N SER A 639 -21.84 34.75 -25.49
CA SER A 639 -21.45 35.96 -24.77
C SER A 639 -22.55 37.02 -24.78
N ALA A 640 -22.67 37.78 -23.69
CA ALA A 640 -23.49 38.98 -23.61
C ALA A 640 -22.64 40.14 -23.06
N ALA A 641 -22.51 41.22 -23.83
CA ALA A 641 -21.78 42.41 -23.42
C ALA A 641 -22.59 43.24 -22.40
N PHE A 642 -21.90 43.90 -21.49
CA PHE A 642 -22.50 44.85 -20.56
C PHE A 642 -21.48 45.93 -20.13
N ASN A 643 -22.00 47.02 -19.57
CA ASN A 643 -21.18 48.13 -19.10
C ASN A 643 -21.08 48.10 -17.57
N TYR A 644 -19.85 48.23 -17.08
CA TYR A 644 -19.57 48.63 -15.72
C TYR A 644 -19.83 50.13 -15.59
N PRO A 645 -20.67 50.56 -14.64
CA PRO A 645 -21.18 51.93 -14.61
C PRO A 645 -20.13 52.96 -14.14
N GLY A 646 -19.06 52.53 -13.48
CA GLY A 646 -18.05 53.40 -12.90
C GLY A 646 -18.50 54.09 -11.61
N GLY A 647 -17.54 54.35 -10.71
CA GLY A 647 -17.79 55.08 -9.47
C GLY A 647 -18.10 54.16 -8.29
N ASP A 648 -18.96 54.61 -7.38
CA ASP A 648 -19.30 53.87 -6.16
C ASP A 648 -20.30 52.71 -6.42
N TRP A 649 -20.75 52.02 -5.36
CA TRP A 649 -21.65 50.85 -5.45
C TRP A 649 -22.91 51.08 -6.28
N GLN A 650 -23.06 50.28 -7.35
CA GLN A 650 -24.23 50.30 -8.22
C GLN A 650 -24.69 48.88 -8.58
N GLU A 651 -25.96 48.74 -8.93
CA GLU A 651 -26.52 47.48 -9.42
C GLU A 651 -26.51 47.44 -10.95
N VAL A 652 -26.03 46.34 -11.50
CA VAL A 652 -25.99 46.07 -12.93
C VAL A 652 -26.84 44.84 -13.24
N THR A 653 -27.67 44.94 -14.29
CA THR A 653 -28.52 43.85 -14.77
C THR A 653 -28.13 43.49 -16.19
N VAL A 654 -27.84 42.22 -16.44
CA VAL A 654 -27.44 41.69 -17.75
C VAL A 654 -28.39 40.56 -18.15
N GLN A 655 -28.88 40.60 -19.39
CA GLN A 655 -29.74 39.55 -19.94
C GLN A 655 -28.92 38.57 -20.77
N LEU A 656 -28.95 37.29 -20.39
CA LEU A 656 -28.38 36.20 -21.17
C LEU A 656 -29.51 35.54 -21.98
N PRO A 657 -29.54 35.68 -23.31
CA PRO A 657 -30.58 35.09 -24.17
C PRO A 657 -30.34 33.59 -24.40
N ALA A 658 -30.07 32.84 -23.34
CA ALA A 658 -29.87 31.39 -23.43
C ALA A 658 -31.18 30.68 -23.78
N THR A 659 -31.12 29.70 -24.67
CA THR A 659 -32.27 28.87 -25.07
C THR A 659 -32.27 27.48 -24.42
N GLY A 660 -31.26 27.19 -23.59
CA GLY A 660 -31.01 25.91 -22.93
C GLY A 660 -30.12 26.09 -21.69
N PRO A 661 -29.49 25.03 -21.15
CA PRO A 661 -28.71 25.11 -19.91
C PRO A 661 -27.54 26.09 -20.04
N LEU A 662 -27.16 26.77 -18.96
CA LEU A 662 -26.02 27.71 -18.98
C LEU A 662 -24.66 27.01 -18.89
N GLY A 663 -24.61 25.81 -18.30
CA GLY A 663 -23.38 25.06 -18.07
C GLY A 663 -22.45 25.80 -17.10
N VAL A 664 -21.46 26.56 -17.60
CA VAL A 664 -20.58 27.41 -16.79
C VAL A 664 -20.75 28.86 -17.18
N VAL A 665 -21.02 29.75 -16.22
CA VAL A 665 -21.07 31.21 -16.42
C VAL A 665 -19.73 31.82 -16.02
N ARG A 666 -19.21 32.78 -16.79
CA ARG A 666 -17.98 33.51 -16.52
C ARG A 666 -18.23 35.02 -16.66
N ILE A 667 -18.03 35.77 -15.58
CA ILE A 667 -18.14 37.23 -15.57
C ILE A 667 -16.73 37.80 -15.73
N TYR A 668 -16.42 38.39 -16.88
CA TYR A 668 -15.07 38.92 -17.13
C TYR A 668 -14.88 40.29 -16.50
N LEU A 669 -13.72 40.49 -15.89
CA LEU A 669 -13.36 41.77 -15.31
C LEU A 669 -12.90 42.71 -16.42
N PRO A 670 -13.16 44.02 -16.29
CA PRO A 670 -12.71 44.98 -17.29
C PRO A 670 -11.19 45.15 -17.21
N ALA A 671 -10.62 45.70 -18.28
CA ALA A 671 -9.23 46.15 -18.27
C ALA A 671 -9.12 47.48 -17.49
N GLN A 672 -9.06 47.39 -16.16
CA GLN A 672 -8.94 48.55 -15.27
C GLN A 672 -7.71 48.45 -14.36
N ALA A 673 -7.22 49.60 -13.86
CA ALA A 673 -6.07 49.66 -12.97
C ALA A 673 -6.45 49.43 -11.50
N GLN A 674 -7.64 49.87 -11.09
CA GLN A 674 -8.14 49.71 -9.73
C GLN A 674 -8.79 48.33 -9.50
N PRO A 675 -8.82 47.83 -8.25
CA PRO A 675 -9.52 46.59 -7.93
C PRO A 675 -11.03 46.71 -8.17
N LEU A 676 -11.65 45.66 -8.72
CA LEU A 676 -13.10 45.58 -8.89
C LEU A 676 -13.71 44.95 -7.64
N GLN A 677 -14.76 45.54 -7.08
CA GLN A 677 -15.41 45.01 -5.87
C GLN A 677 -16.85 44.56 -6.15
N ILE A 678 -17.23 43.40 -5.62
CA ILE A 678 -18.56 42.81 -5.77
C ILE A 678 -19.12 42.52 -4.38
N ASP A 679 -20.35 42.96 -4.13
CA ASP A 679 -21.08 42.72 -2.89
C ASP A 679 -21.89 41.42 -2.99
N TRP A 680 -22.69 41.29 -4.05
CA TRP A 680 -23.44 40.06 -4.34
C TRP A 680 -23.65 39.85 -5.83
N ILE A 681 -23.87 38.60 -6.21
CA ILE A 681 -24.25 38.19 -7.57
C ILE A 681 -25.49 37.32 -7.51
N GLU A 682 -26.39 37.50 -8.47
CA GLU A 682 -27.62 36.74 -8.57
C GLU A 682 -27.88 36.28 -10.01
N LEU A 683 -28.25 35.01 -10.16
CA LEU A 683 -28.73 34.44 -11.41
C LEU A 683 -30.20 34.04 -11.26
N GLN A 684 -31.03 34.42 -12.23
CA GLN A 684 -32.43 34.07 -12.27
C GLN A 684 -32.85 33.57 -13.66
N SER A 685 -33.33 32.32 -13.74
CA SER A 685 -33.85 31.69 -14.97
C SER A 685 -35.28 31.23 -14.70
N GLY A 686 -36.26 31.94 -15.26
CA GLY A 686 -37.67 31.70 -14.93
C GLY A 686 -37.95 31.84 -13.42
N LYS A 687 -38.38 30.74 -12.79
CA LYS A 687 -38.65 30.67 -11.34
C LYS A 687 -37.42 30.30 -10.50
N GLU A 688 -36.36 29.78 -11.12
CA GLU A 688 -35.14 29.41 -10.42
C GLU A 688 -34.28 30.64 -10.16
N LYS A 689 -33.86 30.81 -8.92
CA LYS A 689 -33.12 31.99 -8.45
C LYS A 689 -32.01 31.56 -7.51
N HIS A 690 -30.81 32.08 -7.71
CA HIS A 690 -29.70 31.91 -6.77
C HIS A 690 -28.94 33.21 -6.62
N ARG A 691 -28.83 33.64 -5.37
CA ARG A 691 -28.11 34.83 -4.96
C ARG A 691 -26.97 34.40 -4.06
N THR A 692 -25.77 34.82 -4.42
CA THR A 692 -24.56 34.70 -3.61
C THR A 692 -24.31 36.05 -2.96
N GLU A 693 -24.46 36.10 -1.63
CA GLU A 693 -23.91 37.16 -0.77
C GLU A 693 -22.52 36.69 -0.35
N PHE A 694 -21.46 37.48 -0.53
CA PHE A 694 -20.10 36.99 -0.31
C PHE A 694 -19.62 37.05 1.13
#